data_AF-A0A519IX86-F1
#
_entry.id   AF-A0A519IX86-F1
#
_cell.length_a   1.000
_cell.length_b   1.000
_cell.length_c   1.000
_cell.angle_alpha   90.00
_cell.angle_beta   90.00
_cell.angle_gamma   90.00
#
_symmetry.space_group_name_H-M   'P 1'
#
loop_
_entity.id
_entity.type
_entity.pdbx_description
1 polymer ?
#
loop_
_entity_poly.entity_id
_entity_poly.type
_entity_poly.pdbx_seq_one_letter_code
_entity_poly.pdbx_strand_id
1 'polypeptide(L)'
;MTTSGDGADGVVLNSTSRAELILDQVTTAGESASGIFLQGRGTVTLDLGAITTSGDFSTGVTTSGATFSRIDGDIRSVTTTGEGSQGLYLYADVIDLTGGSISTTGDDASGAYLSAAERVNFTFESITTTGYASNGIGGWAGEDFTLTVGRISTQGDRSEGVSVLGDADVTIDIGEVVTQGESSTGISVFSQLDGGILTIDADTIQTAGDDSMGVYVGANGSETTLNLGNVATGRTTPDGTTGAGSHGVSIEAALKATVNADSIITRGAGADAVRINSLPLADITVDVGTLTTHGDGSRGLYIDMGEPGRVSVFADTISTSGAQAHGIRVENGGGGQIAVTESITTRGDGAFGIWAELRDQAQVQALTVSTQGDGATAVHIEGNSLLTLGLGDLTTAGDQAHGADVRGVQVRGAVDRVATTGAGAIGVQAVAQDGVNLEVGRVRTSGTGSVGVSLTASSESIVTRISDVETTGSQAHGVQLDASRDVSATIGRIAVSGQGAHGLVAHSDFAQTITVENGVSAQHGAAIDLTGSRVNFTLDQGGVVRGGEVGLRIDAWDGSRVILNGSVSATHGPALDIKGGATHIENRANTIIGHIDLTENDDVLDNAGRFTAGGLSDFGLGDDVLNNTGLIEMIEGTAPRTATFVGLERLNNSGVIDLTNSVAGDVFTLDGVLNGQTGGRIGL
;
A
#
# COMPACT_ATOMS: atom_id res chain seq x y z
N MET A 1 -36.59 -42.87 -27.64
CA MET A 1 -38.06 -42.89 -27.39
C MET A 1 -38.61 -41.50 -27.56
N THR A 2 -39.87 -41.35 -27.99
CA THR A 2 -40.49 -40.03 -28.21
C THR A 2 -41.90 -39.98 -27.64
N THR A 3 -42.20 -38.95 -26.84
CA THR A 3 -43.54 -38.67 -26.31
C THR A 3 -43.91 -37.21 -26.57
N SER A 4 -45.21 -36.90 -26.60
CA SER A 4 -45.69 -35.54 -26.95
C SER A 4 -47.01 -35.15 -26.29
N GLY A 5 -47.59 -36.01 -25.45
CA GLY A 5 -48.78 -35.66 -24.69
C GLY A 5 -48.39 -34.95 -23.39
N ASP A 6 -49.26 -34.09 -22.89
CA ASP A 6 -49.04 -33.42 -21.60
C ASP A 6 -48.93 -34.47 -20.48
N GLY A 7 -47.91 -34.32 -19.62
CA GLY A 7 -47.54 -35.28 -18.59
C GLY A 7 -47.01 -36.62 -19.11
N ALA A 8 -46.75 -36.76 -20.41
CA ALA A 8 -46.27 -38.01 -20.99
C ALA A 8 -44.74 -38.10 -20.86
N ASP A 9 -44.26 -38.50 -19.68
CA ASP A 9 -42.83 -38.74 -19.44
C ASP A 9 -42.23 -39.74 -20.44
N GLY A 10 -40.98 -39.53 -20.81
CA GLY A 10 -40.27 -40.43 -21.72
C GLY A 10 -40.04 -41.81 -21.08
N VAL A 11 -39.53 -41.81 -19.84
CA VAL A 11 -39.34 -43.00 -19.01
C VAL A 11 -39.75 -42.68 -17.58
N VAL A 12 -40.58 -43.55 -17.00
CA VAL A 12 -40.83 -43.56 -15.55
C VAL A 12 -40.16 -44.79 -14.94
N LEU A 13 -39.17 -44.58 -14.07
CA LEU A 13 -38.52 -45.66 -13.32
C LEU A 13 -39.00 -45.64 -11.87
N ASN A 14 -39.69 -46.70 -11.44
CA ASN A 14 -40.10 -46.87 -10.06
C ASN A 14 -39.29 -47.99 -9.38
N SER A 15 -38.39 -47.66 -8.44
CA SER A 15 -37.53 -48.64 -7.76
C SER A 15 -37.35 -48.39 -6.26
N THR A 16 -37.60 -49.42 -5.46
CA THR A 16 -37.32 -49.46 -4.01
C THR A 16 -36.01 -50.18 -3.66
N SER A 17 -35.29 -50.68 -4.66
CA SER A 17 -34.01 -51.41 -4.53
C SER A 17 -33.02 -50.98 -5.62
N ARG A 18 -32.16 -51.84 -6.14
CA ARG A 18 -31.24 -51.45 -7.21
C ARG A 18 -31.94 -51.47 -8.58
N ALA A 19 -31.82 -50.40 -9.35
CA ALA A 19 -32.23 -50.33 -10.74
C ALA A 19 -31.09 -49.79 -11.63
N GLU A 20 -31.06 -50.22 -12.87
CA GLU A 20 -30.11 -49.78 -13.89
C GLU A 20 -30.90 -49.33 -15.12
N LEU A 21 -30.58 -48.16 -15.64
CA LEU A 21 -31.26 -47.57 -16.79
C LEU A 21 -30.24 -47.23 -17.88
N ILE A 22 -30.32 -47.97 -19.00
CA ILE A 22 -29.46 -47.80 -20.17
C ILE A 22 -30.32 -47.36 -21.34
N LEU A 23 -30.07 -46.16 -21.88
CA LEU A 23 -30.88 -45.55 -22.94
C LEU A 23 -30.00 -44.80 -23.92
N ASP A 24 -30.25 -44.95 -25.22
CA ASP A 24 -29.52 -44.19 -26.26
C ASP A 24 -30.09 -42.79 -26.48
N GLN A 25 -31.42 -42.66 -26.66
CA GLN A 25 -32.06 -41.36 -26.83
C GLN A 25 -33.48 -41.30 -26.26
N VAL A 26 -33.85 -40.15 -25.67
CA VAL A 26 -35.19 -39.81 -25.20
C VAL A 26 -35.58 -38.40 -25.63
N THR A 27 -36.80 -38.25 -26.14
CA THR A 27 -37.35 -36.95 -26.55
C THR A 27 -38.78 -36.80 -26.01
N THR A 28 -39.09 -35.69 -25.36
CA THR A 28 -40.45 -35.37 -24.88
C THR A 28 -40.84 -33.95 -25.30
N ALA A 29 -42.11 -33.73 -25.61
CA ALA A 29 -42.58 -32.42 -26.09
C ALA A 29 -43.88 -31.91 -25.44
N GLY A 30 -44.55 -32.72 -24.63
CA GLY A 30 -45.74 -32.29 -23.90
C GLY A 30 -45.40 -31.42 -22.71
N GLU A 31 -46.35 -30.62 -22.22
CA GLU A 31 -46.19 -29.85 -20.98
C GLU A 31 -46.03 -30.80 -19.78
N SER A 32 -45.17 -30.45 -18.81
CA SER A 32 -44.87 -31.27 -17.62
C SER A 32 -44.43 -32.71 -17.95
N ALA A 33 -43.76 -32.93 -19.08
CA ALA A 33 -43.36 -34.26 -19.55
C ALA A 33 -41.83 -34.45 -19.42
N SER A 34 -41.40 -35.07 -18.33
CA SER A 34 -39.98 -35.27 -18.06
C SER A 34 -39.34 -36.26 -19.02
N GLY A 35 -38.06 -36.06 -19.36
CA GLY A 35 -37.31 -37.05 -20.13
C GLY A 35 -37.25 -38.38 -19.38
N ILE A 36 -36.65 -38.33 -18.19
CA ILE A 36 -36.56 -39.44 -17.24
C ILE A 36 -37.15 -39.00 -15.90
N PHE A 37 -38.11 -39.77 -15.40
CA PHE A 37 -38.78 -39.53 -14.14
C PHE A 37 -38.50 -40.68 -13.17
N LEU A 38 -37.70 -40.39 -12.14
CA LEU A 38 -37.26 -41.37 -11.14
C LEU A 38 -38.16 -41.30 -9.90
N GLN A 39 -38.74 -42.43 -9.51
CA GLN A 39 -39.55 -42.58 -8.30
C GLN A 39 -39.03 -43.73 -7.44
N GLY A 40 -38.83 -43.52 -6.14
CA GLY A 40 -38.34 -44.60 -5.31
C GLY A 40 -37.56 -44.21 -4.07
N ARG A 41 -36.74 -45.14 -3.59
CA ARG A 41 -35.82 -44.98 -2.45
C ARG A 41 -34.50 -45.75 -2.61
N GLY A 42 -34.37 -46.51 -3.68
CA GLY A 42 -33.27 -47.44 -3.87
C GLY A 42 -32.01 -46.78 -4.43
N THR A 43 -31.21 -47.58 -5.13
CA THR A 43 -30.03 -47.11 -5.88
C THR A 43 -30.36 -47.14 -7.36
N VAL A 44 -30.06 -46.07 -8.08
CA VAL A 44 -30.25 -45.96 -9.53
C VAL A 44 -28.90 -45.73 -10.19
N THR A 45 -28.53 -46.61 -11.12
CA THR A 45 -27.38 -46.44 -12.01
C THR A 45 -27.86 -46.06 -13.40
N LEU A 46 -27.25 -45.01 -13.97
CA LEU A 46 -27.61 -44.38 -15.23
C LEU A 46 -26.51 -44.59 -16.29
N ASP A 47 -26.92 -44.97 -17.51
CA ASP A 47 -26.11 -44.86 -18.73
C ASP A 47 -27.03 -44.28 -19.80
N LEU A 48 -27.06 -42.94 -19.85
CA LEU A 48 -28.01 -42.17 -20.64
C LEU A 48 -27.30 -41.48 -21.78
N GLY A 49 -27.78 -41.69 -23.01
CA GLY A 49 -27.38 -40.95 -24.18
C GLY A 49 -28.06 -39.57 -24.24
N ALA A 50 -28.66 -39.21 -25.37
CA ALA A 50 -29.23 -37.87 -25.54
C ALA A 50 -30.66 -37.75 -24.99
N ILE A 51 -30.90 -36.79 -24.10
CA ILE A 51 -32.23 -36.44 -23.59
C ILE A 51 -32.62 -35.06 -24.11
N THR A 52 -33.82 -34.93 -24.67
CA THR A 52 -34.37 -33.65 -25.14
C THR A 52 -35.79 -33.47 -24.64
N THR A 53 -36.08 -32.34 -24.02
CA THR A 53 -37.43 -31.98 -23.59
C THR A 53 -37.78 -30.58 -24.11
N SER A 54 -39.02 -30.36 -24.56
CA SER A 54 -39.39 -29.06 -25.13
C SER A 54 -40.68 -28.44 -24.61
N GLY A 55 -41.50 -29.17 -23.86
CA GLY A 55 -42.68 -28.60 -23.20
C GLY A 55 -42.28 -27.81 -21.95
N ASP A 56 -43.15 -26.93 -21.48
CA ASP A 56 -42.92 -26.20 -20.23
C ASP A 56 -42.92 -27.17 -19.03
N PHE A 57 -42.19 -26.82 -17.97
CA PHE A 57 -41.97 -27.64 -16.76
C PHE A 57 -41.47 -29.07 -17.03
N SER A 58 -40.79 -29.29 -18.15
CA SER A 58 -40.39 -30.62 -18.61
C SER A 58 -38.91 -30.86 -18.34
N THR A 59 -38.58 -31.35 -17.15
CA THR A 59 -37.20 -31.59 -16.74
C THR A 59 -36.54 -32.74 -17.53
N GLY A 60 -35.25 -32.63 -17.85
CA GLY A 60 -34.51 -33.70 -18.53
C GLY A 60 -34.45 -34.99 -17.70
N VAL A 61 -33.89 -34.92 -16.50
CA VAL A 61 -33.92 -36.01 -15.49
C VAL A 61 -34.39 -35.43 -14.16
N THR A 62 -35.44 -36.01 -13.60
CA THR A 62 -35.99 -35.56 -12.32
C THR A 62 -36.27 -36.71 -11.38
N THR A 63 -36.17 -36.43 -10.08
CA THR A 63 -36.60 -37.32 -9.00
C THR A 63 -37.89 -36.83 -8.38
N SER A 64 -38.80 -37.74 -8.03
CA SER A 64 -39.96 -37.41 -7.19
C SER A 64 -40.18 -38.44 -6.08
N GLY A 65 -40.78 -37.99 -4.98
CA GLY A 65 -41.15 -38.84 -3.85
C GLY A 65 -40.13 -38.76 -2.71
N ALA A 66 -39.66 -39.92 -2.25
CA ALA A 66 -38.71 -39.98 -1.15
C ALA A 66 -37.26 -39.97 -1.65
N THR A 67 -36.33 -39.59 -0.77
CA THR A 67 -34.90 -39.53 -1.07
C THR A 67 -34.37 -40.90 -1.51
N PHE A 68 -33.76 -40.96 -2.71
CA PHE A 68 -33.03 -42.14 -3.17
C PHE A 68 -31.78 -42.33 -2.35
N SER A 69 -31.42 -43.56 -1.99
CA SER A 69 -30.13 -43.81 -1.32
C SER A 69 -28.93 -43.39 -2.18
N ARG A 70 -29.02 -43.54 -3.51
CA ARG A 70 -27.93 -43.20 -4.43
C ARG A 70 -28.43 -43.06 -5.87
N ILE A 71 -27.93 -42.05 -6.56
CA ILE A 71 -28.03 -41.90 -8.01
C ILE A 71 -26.62 -41.79 -8.55
N ASP A 72 -26.21 -42.72 -9.41
CA ASP A 72 -24.89 -42.70 -10.04
C ASP A 72 -24.92 -43.00 -11.54
N GLY A 73 -23.86 -42.60 -12.24
CA GLY A 73 -23.63 -43.02 -13.63
C GLY A 73 -23.39 -41.88 -14.62
N ASP A 74 -23.52 -42.21 -15.89
CA ASP A 74 -23.12 -41.39 -17.03
C ASP A 74 -24.32 -40.79 -17.77
N ILE A 75 -24.25 -39.48 -18.08
CA ILE A 75 -25.24 -38.77 -18.90
C ILE A 75 -24.54 -38.04 -20.04
N ARG A 76 -24.74 -38.49 -21.28
CA ARG A 76 -24.06 -37.94 -22.46
C ARG A 76 -24.49 -36.51 -22.76
N SER A 77 -25.80 -36.24 -22.84
CA SER A 77 -26.28 -34.87 -23.05
C SER A 77 -27.74 -34.66 -22.67
N VAL A 78 -28.06 -33.50 -22.11
CA VAL A 78 -29.43 -33.06 -21.81
C VAL A 78 -29.71 -31.71 -22.50
N THR A 79 -30.86 -31.58 -23.14
CA THR A 79 -31.32 -30.32 -23.72
C THR A 79 -32.77 -30.05 -23.34
N THR A 80 -33.05 -28.90 -22.75
CA THR A 80 -34.41 -28.49 -22.36
C THR A 80 -34.72 -27.09 -22.89
N THR A 81 -35.93 -26.85 -23.41
CA THR A 81 -36.26 -25.55 -24.02
C THR A 81 -37.50 -24.85 -23.46
N GLY A 82 -38.37 -25.56 -22.75
CA GLY A 82 -39.58 -24.96 -22.16
C GLY A 82 -39.28 -24.11 -20.92
N GLU A 83 -40.22 -23.24 -20.55
CA GLU A 83 -40.18 -22.47 -19.30
C GLU A 83 -40.10 -23.44 -18.09
N GLY A 84 -39.34 -23.09 -17.05
CA GLY A 84 -39.16 -23.89 -15.83
C GLY A 84 -38.54 -25.28 -16.04
N SER A 85 -38.03 -25.58 -17.23
CA SER A 85 -37.59 -26.93 -17.60
C SER A 85 -36.12 -27.15 -17.26
N GLN A 86 -35.81 -27.65 -16.07
CA GLN A 86 -34.41 -27.87 -15.67
C GLN A 86 -33.75 -28.99 -16.49
N GLY A 87 -32.43 -28.95 -16.65
CA GLY A 87 -31.70 -30.08 -17.22
C GLY A 87 -31.77 -31.29 -16.29
N LEU A 88 -31.25 -31.12 -15.07
CA LEU A 88 -31.30 -32.13 -13.99
C LEU A 88 -31.93 -31.52 -12.73
N TYR A 89 -32.80 -32.29 -12.07
CA TYR A 89 -33.41 -31.91 -10.79
C TYR A 89 -33.46 -33.12 -9.85
N LEU A 90 -32.43 -33.28 -9.01
CA LEU A 90 -32.14 -34.54 -8.32
C LEU A 90 -32.07 -34.40 -6.81
N TYR A 91 -32.71 -35.36 -6.12
CA TYR A 91 -32.67 -35.53 -4.66
C TYR A 91 -32.28 -36.97 -4.29
N ALA A 92 -31.19 -37.12 -3.55
CA ALA A 92 -30.70 -38.41 -3.06
C ALA A 92 -29.93 -38.27 -1.73
N ASP A 93 -29.48 -39.37 -1.14
CA ASP A 93 -28.47 -39.33 -0.08
C ASP A 93 -27.09 -39.11 -0.73
N VAL A 94 -26.83 -39.78 -1.86
CA VAL A 94 -25.61 -39.62 -2.65
C VAL A 94 -25.92 -39.40 -4.14
N ILE A 95 -25.29 -38.40 -4.76
CA ILE A 95 -25.34 -38.14 -6.20
C ILE A 95 -23.92 -38.22 -6.76
N ASP A 96 -23.64 -39.20 -7.63
CA ASP A 96 -22.34 -39.40 -8.28
C ASP A 96 -22.50 -39.46 -9.80
N LEU A 97 -22.46 -38.30 -10.47
CA LEU A 97 -22.74 -38.21 -11.90
C LEU A 97 -21.54 -37.72 -12.70
N THR A 98 -21.33 -38.38 -13.83
CA THR A 98 -20.42 -37.97 -14.89
C THR A 98 -21.20 -37.68 -16.16
N GLY A 99 -20.77 -36.72 -16.97
CA GLY A 99 -21.51 -36.42 -18.18
C GLY A 99 -20.84 -35.48 -19.18
N GLY A 100 -21.50 -35.32 -20.33
CA GLY A 100 -21.06 -34.44 -21.41
C GLY A 100 -21.63 -33.04 -21.22
N SER A 101 -22.76 -32.75 -21.87
CA SER A 101 -23.32 -31.40 -21.93
C SER A 101 -24.75 -31.26 -21.40
N ILE A 102 -25.05 -30.13 -20.75
CA ILE A 102 -26.41 -29.71 -20.42
C ILE A 102 -26.68 -28.35 -21.06
N SER A 103 -27.81 -28.22 -21.76
CA SER A 103 -28.24 -26.95 -22.36
C SER A 103 -29.69 -26.67 -22.02
N THR A 104 -29.97 -25.50 -21.45
CA THR A 104 -31.33 -25.06 -21.09
C THR A 104 -31.60 -23.66 -21.66
N THR A 105 -32.81 -23.40 -22.17
CA THR A 105 -33.12 -22.10 -22.79
C THR A 105 -34.34 -21.36 -22.27
N GLY A 106 -35.27 -22.04 -21.60
CA GLY A 106 -36.44 -21.37 -21.01
C GLY A 106 -36.09 -20.55 -19.78
N ASP A 107 -36.97 -19.64 -19.38
CA ASP A 107 -36.84 -18.92 -18.10
C ASP A 107 -37.00 -19.88 -16.92
N ASP A 108 -36.35 -19.60 -15.78
CA ASP A 108 -36.30 -20.48 -14.60
C ASP A 108 -35.78 -21.91 -14.89
N ALA A 109 -35.05 -22.10 -16.00
CA ALA A 109 -34.56 -23.40 -16.46
C ALA A 109 -33.09 -23.59 -16.08
N SER A 110 -32.83 -23.98 -14.84
CA SER A 110 -31.45 -24.25 -14.38
C SER A 110 -30.83 -25.46 -15.09
N GLY A 111 -29.51 -25.44 -15.29
CA GLY A 111 -28.78 -26.57 -15.88
C GLY A 111 -28.89 -27.82 -15.00
N ALA A 112 -28.41 -27.73 -13.77
CA ALA A 112 -28.56 -28.79 -12.78
C ALA A 112 -28.93 -28.23 -11.41
N TYR A 113 -29.87 -28.88 -10.73
CA TYR A 113 -30.12 -28.70 -9.30
C TYR A 113 -29.90 -30.02 -8.57
N LEU A 114 -28.93 -30.04 -7.64
CA LEU A 114 -28.46 -31.25 -6.97
C LEU A 114 -28.60 -31.10 -5.45
N SER A 115 -29.42 -31.94 -4.83
CA SER A 115 -29.62 -31.93 -3.38
C SER A 115 -29.31 -33.30 -2.80
N ALA A 116 -28.27 -33.39 -1.97
CA ALA A 116 -27.84 -34.64 -1.35
C ALA A 116 -27.80 -34.56 0.18
N ALA A 117 -28.36 -35.53 0.89
CA ALA A 117 -28.26 -35.58 2.35
C ALA A 117 -26.83 -35.89 2.85
N GLU A 118 -26.08 -36.67 2.07
CA GLU A 118 -24.67 -37.00 2.34
C GLU A 118 -23.81 -36.23 1.33
N ARG A 119 -23.65 -36.73 0.10
CA ARG A 119 -22.58 -36.28 -0.79
C ARG A 119 -23.02 -36.02 -2.23
N VAL A 120 -22.45 -34.99 -2.84
CA VAL A 120 -22.51 -34.74 -4.29
C VAL A 120 -21.11 -34.86 -4.89
N ASN A 121 -20.91 -35.73 -5.87
CA ASN A 121 -19.82 -35.64 -6.84
C ASN A 121 -20.42 -35.46 -8.24
N PHE A 122 -20.13 -34.33 -8.87
CA PHE A 122 -20.69 -34.00 -10.18
C PHE A 122 -19.59 -33.58 -11.15
N THR A 123 -19.42 -34.31 -12.25
CA THR A 123 -18.37 -34.08 -13.24
C THR A 123 -18.94 -33.94 -14.65
N PHE A 124 -18.90 -32.76 -15.26
CA PHE A 124 -19.48 -32.52 -16.59
C PHE A 124 -18.55 -31.73 -17.51
N GLU A 125 -18.60 -31.99 -18.83
CA GLU A 125 -17.81 -31.22 -19.78
C GLU A 125 -18.31 -29.78 -19.91
N SER A 126 -19.62 -29.56 -20.06
CA SER A 126 -20.18 -28.21 -20.22
C SER A 126 -21.63 -28.05 -19.78
N ILE A 127 -21.97 -26.85 -19.30
CA ILE A 127 -23.34 -26.44 -18.99
C ILE A 127 -23.61 -25.07 -19.61
N THR A 128 -24.74 -24.91 -20.27
CA THR A 128 -25.17 -23.63 -20.85
C THR A 128 -26.62 -23.34 -20.52
N THR A 129 -26.91 -22.15 -20.04
CA THR A 129 -28.27 -21.66 -19.75
C THR A 129 -28.48 -20.28 -20.37
N THR A 130 -29.67 -20.01 -20.91
CA THR A 130 -29.93 -18.71 -21.58
C THR A 130 -31.15 -17.95 -21.08
N GLY A 131 -32.07 -18.59 -20.37
CA GLY A 131 -33.25 -17.92 -19.84
C GLY A 131 -32.95 -17.03 -18.64
N TYR A 132 -33.92 -16.19 -18.28
CA TYR A 132 -33.91 -15.41 -17.05
C TYR A 132 -33.89 -16.35 -15.82
N ALA A 133 -33.20 -15.94 -14.75
CA ALA A 133 -33.11 -16.70 -13.48
C ALA A 133 -32.71 -18.19 -13.65
N SER A 134 -31.85 -18.47 -14.63
CA SER A 134 -31.49 -19.83 -15.04
C SER A 134 -30.05 -20.15 -14.67
N ASN A 135 -29.82 -20.59 -13.43
CA ASN A 135 -28.48 -20.90 -12.94
C ASN A 135 -27.85 -22.06 -13.72
N GLY A 136 -26.53 -22.05 -13.88
CA GLY A 136 -25.79 -23.20 -14.42
C GLY A 136 -25.95 -24.41 -13.51
N ILE A 137 -25.50 -24.26 -12.25
CA ILE A 137 -25.63 -25.27 -11.20
C ILE A 137 -26.16 -24.63 -9.92
N GLY A 138 -27.17 -25.25 -9.33
CA GLY A 138 -27.59 -25.04 -7.95
C GLY A 138 -27.39 -26.31 -7.14
N GLY A 139 -27.03 -26.22 -5.85
CA GLY A 139 -27.02 -27.44 -5.04
C GLY A 139 -26.80 -27.28 -3.54
N TRP A 140 -27.07 -28.37 -2.84
CA TRP A 140 -26.83 -28.52 -1.40
C TRP A 140 -26.32 -29.93 -1.10
N ALA A 141 -25.35 -30.04 -0.19
CA ALA A 141 -24.94 -31.29 0.43
C ALA A 141 -24.86 -31.15 1.95
N GLY A 142 -25.33 -32.18 2.66
CA GLY A 142 -25.17 -32.27 4.12
C GLY A 142 -23.76 -32.64 4.57
N GLU A 143 -22.98 -33.29 3.71
CA GLU A 143 -21.55 -33.54 3.84
C GLU A 143 -20.80 -32.92 2.65
N ASP A 144 -20.00 -33.69 1.91
CA ASP A 144 -19.11 -33.17 0.87
C ASP A 144 -19.88 -32.76 -0.41
N PHE A 145 -19.59 -31.56 -0.93
CA PHE A 145 -20.02 -31.12 -2.26
C PHE A 145 -18.81 -30.95 -3.17
N THR A 146 -18.63 -31.86 -4.12
CA THR A 146 -17.57 -31.81 -5.13
C THR A 146 -18.13 -31.57 -6.52
N LEU A 147 -17.62 -30.52 -7.17
CA LEU A 147 -17.97 -30.14 -8.54
C LEU A 147 -16.73 -30.09 -9.43
N THR A 148 -16.77 -30.74 -10.59
CA THR A 148 -15.73 -30.63 -11.63
C THR A 148 -16.37 -30.33 -12.98
N VAL A 149 -16.20 -29.12 -13.54
CA VAL A 149 -16.82 -28.75 -14.81
C VAL A 149 -15.85 -28.11 -15.78
N GLY A 150 -15.86 -28.52 -17.05
CA GLY A 150 -15.02 -27.89 -18.06
C GLY A 150 -15.41 -26.43 -18.32
N ARG A 151 -16.70 -26.18 -18.61
CA ARG A 151 -17.24 -24.84 -18.87
C ARG A 151 -18.68 -24.64 -18.39
N ILE A 152 -18.96 -23.50 -17.78
CA ILE A 152 -20.31 -23.03 -17.47
C ILE A 152 -20.56 -21.69 -18.17
N SER A 153 -21.70 -21.55 -18.86
CA SER A 153 -22.10 -20.29 -19.50
C SER A 153 -23.55 -19.96 -19.20
N THR A 154 -23.82 -18.82 -18.57
CA THR A 154 -25.17 -18.30 -18.31
C THR A 154 -25.35 -16.94 -19.00
N GLN A 155 -26.54 -16.69 -19.56
CA GLN A 155 -26.80 -15.44 -20.32
C GLN A 155 -27.89 -14.55 -19.73
N GLY A 156 -28.96 -15.13 -19.17
CA GLY A 156 -30.06 -14.33 -18.62
C GLY A 156 -29.69 -13.59 -17.34
N ASP A 157 -30.45 -12.55 -17.01
CA ASP A 157 -30.30 -11.84 -15.74
C ASP A 157 -30.60 -12.77 -14.56
N ARG A 158 -29.99 -12.49 -13.40
CA ARG A 158 -30.10 -13.29 -12.16
C ARG A 158 -29.73 -14.76 -12.35
N SER A 159 -28.78 -15.05 -13.24
CA SER A 159 -28.40 -16.42 -13.61
C SER A 159 -26.96 -16.71 -13.21
N GLU A 160 -26.78 -17.21 -11.98
CA GLU A 160 -25.46 -17.55 -11.45
C GLU A 160 -24.84 -18.73 -12.20
N GLY A 161 -23.52 -18.74 -12.35
CA GLY A 161 -22.81 -19.91 -12.90
C GLY A 161 -22.95 -21.11 -11.96
N VAL A 162 -22.54 -20.92 -10.70
CA VAL A 162 -22.64 -21.91 -9.62
C VAL A 162 -23.19 -21.24 -8.37
N SER A 163 -24.17 -21.90 -7.74
CA SER A 163 -24.79 -21.49 -6.49
C SER A 163 -24.88 -22.69 -5.55
N VAL A 164 -24.00 -22.77 -4.55
CA VAL A 164 -23.88 -23.93 -3.67
C VAL A 164 -24.01 -23.53 -2.20
N LEU A 165 -24.76 -24.35 -1.47
CA LEU A 165 -24.89 -24.29 -0.02
C LEU A 165 -24.27 -25.57 0.56
N GLY A 166 -23.16 -25.46 1.29
CA GLY A 166 -22.48 -26.62 1.89
C GLY A 166 -22.60 -26.63 3.41
N ASP A 167 -22.95 -27.78 3.98
CA ASP A 167 -22.90 -27.96 5.44
C ASP A 167 -21.53 -28.48 5.90
N ALA A 168 -20.71 -29.06 5.01
CA ALA A 168 -19.34 -29.51 5.31
C ALA A 168 -18.33 -28.99 4.27
N ASP A 169 -17.49 -29.88 3.71
CA ASP A 169 -16.45 -29.49 2.77
C ASP A 169 -17.02 -29.25 1.36
N VAL A 170 -16.67 -28.10 0.77
CA VAL A 170 -17.06 -27.75 -0.60
C VAL A 170 -15.81 -27.64 -1.46
N THR A 171 -15.74 -28.43 -2.53
CA THR A 171 -14.66 -28.39 -3.52
C THR A 171 -15.25 -28.12 -4.90
N ILE A 172 -14.83 -27.02 -5.52
CA ILE A 172 -15.25 -26.64 -6.88
C ILE A 172 -13.99 -26.55 -7.75
N ASP A 173 -13.96 -27.28 -8.85
CA ASP A 173 -12.91 -27.27 -9.87
C ASP A 173 -13.56 -26.97 -11.24
N ILE A 174 -13.31 -25.78 -11.79
CA ILE A 174 -13.94 -25.35 -13.05
C ILE A 174 -12.93 -24.72 -14.01
N GLY A 175 -12.89 -25.20 -15.25
CA GLY A 175 -12.06 -24.57 -16.29
C GLY A 175 -12.51 -23.13 -16.59
N GLU A 176 -13.76 -22.94 -17.03
CA GLU A 176 -14.26 -21.62 -17.42
C GLU A 176 -15.69 -21.35 -16.90
N VAL A 177 -15.91 -20.18 -16.30
CA VAL A 177 -17.24 -19.65 -15.97
C VAL A 177 -17.47 -18.33 -16.71
N VAL A 178 -18.58 -18.23 -17.45
CA VAL A 178 -19.00 -17.00 -18.12
C VAL A 178 -20.46 -16.67 -17.77
N THR A 179 -20.69 -15.51 -17.17
CA THR A 179 -22.04 -14.99 -16.87
C THR A 179 -22.23 -13.62 -17.53
N GLN A 180 -23.36 -13.39 -18.20
CA GLN A 180 -23.58 -12.14 -18.96
C GLN A 180 -24.65 -11.22 -18.38
N GLY A 181 -25.71 -11.78 -17.79
CA GLY A 181 -26.85 -11.01 -17.29
C GLY A 181 -26.52 -10.20 -16.03
N GLU A 182 -27.37 -9.22 -15.72
CA GLU A 182 -27.29 -8.44 -14.48
C GLU A 182 -27.45 -9.33 -13.24
N SER A 183 -26.81 -8.96 -12.12
CA SER A 183 -26.85 -9.71 -10.84
C SER A 183 -26.54 -11.20 -11.00
N SER A 184 -25.56 -11.54 -11.84
CA SER A 184 -25.23 -12.92 -12.20
C SER A 184 -23.81 -13.25 -11.78
N THR A 185 -23.64 -13.63 -10.52
CA THR A 185 -22.35 -14.04 -9.96
C THR A 185 -21.80 -15.29 -10.65
N GLY A 186 -20.50 -15.35 -10.89
CA GLY A 186 -19.85 -16.51 -11.49
C GLY A 186 -19.97 -17.74 -10.59
N ILE A 187 -19.36 -17.67 -9.41
CA ILE A 187 -19.40 -18.74 -8.40
C ILE A 187 -19.82 -18.14 -7.05
N SER A 188 -20.89 -18.67 -6.47
CA SER A 188 -21.44 -18.28 -5.18
C SER A 188 -21.49 -19.50 -4.27
N VAL A 189 -20.79 -19.44 -3.14
CA VAL A 189 -20.75 -20.53 -2.16
C VAL A 189 -21.02 -20.01 -0.75
N PHE A 190 -21.92 -20.66 -0.03
CA PHE A 190 -22.16 -20.40 1.38
C PHE A 190 -21.89 -21.67 2.19
N SER A 191 -20.99 -21.57 3.17
CA SER A 191 -20.82 -22.61 4.19
C SER A 191 -21.80 -22.36 5.34
N GLN A 192 -22.42 -23.40 5.88
CA GLN A 192 -23.35 -23.30 7.01
C GLN A 192 -22.76 -23.69 8.37
N LEU A 193 -21.62 -24.39 8.40
CA LEU A 193 -20.97 -24.81 9.64
C LEU A 193 -19.64 -24.10 9.87
N ASP A 194 -19.45 -23.61 11.10
CA ASP A 194 -18.14 -23.14 11.58
C ASP A 194 -17.12 -24.29 11.45
N GLY A 195 -16.05 -24.06 10.67
CA GLY A 195 -14.90 -24.95 10.58
C GLY A 195 -14.87 -25.96 9.41
N GLY A 196 -15.77 -25.85 8.42
CA GLY A 196 -15.64 -26.57 7.16
C GLY A 196 -14.46 -26.08 6.30
N ILE A 197 -14.05 -26.87 5.30
CA ILE A 197 -13.04 -26.48 4.31
C ILE A 197 -13.74 -26.13 2.99
N LEU A 198 -13.47 -24.93 2.48
CA LEU A 198 -13.97 -24.48 1.18
C LEU A 198 -12.80 -24.27 0.23
N THR A 199 -12.80 -24.99 -0.88
CA THR A 199 -11.79 -24.87 -1.95
C THR A 199 -12.46 -24.57 -3.28
N ILE A 200 -12.02 -23.51 -3.96
CA ILE A 200 -12.43 -23.17 -5.33
C ILE A 200 -11.19 -23.04 -6.19
N ASP A 201 -11.08 -23.91 -7.19
CA ASP A 201 -10.09 -23.89 -8.25
C ASP A 201 -10.80 -23.49 -9.55
N ALA A 202 -10.38 -22.39 -10.19
CA ALA A 202 -10.95 -21.98 -11.47
C ALA A 202 -9.95 -21.27 -12.40
N ASP A 203 -9.82 -21.74 -13.64
CA ASP A 203 -8.84 -21.15 -14.57
C ASP A 203 -9.29 -19.77 -15.09
N THR A 204 -10.57 -19.60 -15.40
CA THR A 204 -11.10 -18.33 -15.91
C THR A 204 -12.54 -18.07 -15.46
N ILE A 205 -12.79 -16.87 -14.96
CA ILE A 205 -14.13 -16.39 -14.57
C ILE A 205 -14.36 -15.03 -15.24
N GLN A 206 -15.47 -14.91 -15.96
CA GLN A 206 -15.89 -13.67 -16.62
C GLN A 206 -17.34 -13.35 -16.28
N THR A 207 -17.58 -12.19 -15.65
CA THR A 207 -18.93 -11.69 -15.36
C THR A 207 -19.11 -10.31 -15.98
N ALA A 208 -20.15 -10.12 -16.80
CA ALA A 208 -20.34 -8.87 -17.53
C ALA A 208 -21.44 -7.96 -16.95
N GLY A 209 -22.43 -8.53 -16.25
CA GLY A 209 -23.55 -7.75 -15.70
C GLY A 209 -23.16 -6.78 -14.60
N ASP A 210 -24.02 -5.80 -14.34
CA ASP A 210 -23.91 -4.96 -13.14
C ASP A 210 -24.21 -5.82 -11.88
N ASP A 211 -23.68 -5.41 -10.72
CA ASP A 211 -23.78 -6.15 -9.45
C ASP A 211 -23.40 -7.64 -9.57
N SER A 212 -22.48 -7.97 -10.49
CA SER A 212 -22.12 -9.36 -10.79
C SER A 212 -20.69 -9.65 -10.33
N MET A 213 -20.54 -10.45 -9.29
CA MET A 213 -19.24 -10.80 -8.74
C MET A 213 -18.61 -11.97 -9.49
N GLY A 214 -17.28 -12.05 -9.53
CA GLY A 214 -16.59 -13.23 -10.06
C GLY A 214 -16.80 -14.42 -9.12
N VAL A 215 -16.33 -14.26 -7.88
CA VAL A 215 -16.50 -15.24 -6.80
C VAL A 215 -17.06 -14.54 -5.56
N TYR A 216 -18.11 -15.12 -4.99
CA TYR A 216 -18.64 -14.74 -3.69
C TYR A 216 -18.61 -15.94 -2.74
N VAL A 217 -18.04 -15.75 -1.55
CA VAL A 217 -17.97 -16.76 -0.49
C VAL A 217 -18.53 -16.20 0.81
N GLY A 218 -19.63 -16.78 1.27
CA GLY A 218 -20.08 -16.65 2.66
C GLY A 218 -19.46 -17.76 3.52
N ALA A 219 -18.33 -17.48 4.17
CA ALA A 219 -17.52 -18.51 4.80
C ALA A 219 -18.05 -18.98 6.16
N ASN A 220 -18.77 -18.14 6.92
CA ASN A 220 -19.30 -18.45 8.26
C ASN A 220 -18.30 -19.26 9.12
N GLY A 221 -17.09 -18.74 9.28
CA GLY A 221 -16.02 -19.36 10.07
C GLY A 221 -15.25 -20.50 9.40
N SER A 222 -15.52 -20.83 8.14
CA SER A 222 -14.78 -21.84 7.39
C SER A 222 -13.34 -21.41 7.04
N GLU A 223 -12.48 -22.41 6.78
CA GLU A 223 -11.19 -22.18 6.12
C GLU A 223 -11.40 -22.14 4.61
N THR A 224 -11.17 -20.97 4.00
CA THR A 224 -11.38 -20.74 2.56
C THR A 224 -10.06 -20.70 1.81
N THR A 225 -9.94 -21.49 0.74
CA THR A 225 -8.83 -21.42 -0.23
C THR A 225 -9.39 -21.20 -1.63
N LEU A 226 -8.94 -20.14 -2.30
CA LEU A 226 -9.29 -19.85 -3.69
C LEU A 226 -8.00 -19.90 -4.53
N ASN A 227 -7.96 -20.73 -5.57
CA ASN A 227 -6.90 -20.74 -6.57
C ASN A 227 -7.50 -20.37 -7.93
N LEU A 228 -7.27 -19.13 -8.35
CA LEU A 228 -7.92 -18.56 -9.52
C LEU A 228 -6.87 -18.23 -10.59
N GLY A 229 -7.18 -18.49 -11.85
CA GLY A 229 -6.41 -17.92 -12.95
C GLY A 229 -6.82 -16.47 -13.18
N ASN A 230 -7.58 -16.23 -14.24
CA ASN A 230 -8.04 -14.89 -14.61
C ASN A 230 -9.49 -14.64 -14.18
N VAL A 231 -9.73 -13.58 -13.42
CA VAL A 231 -11.08 -13.12 -13.06
C VAL A 231 -11.32 -11.75 -13.69
N ALA A 232 -12.39 -11.59 -14.46
CA ALA A 232 -12.78 -10.31 -15.02
C ALA A 232 -14.25 -10.02 -14.74
N THR A 233 -14.53 -8.87 -14.12
CA THR A 233 -15.88 -8.46 -13.74
C THR A 233 -16.20 -7.06 -14.24
N GLY A 234 -17.50 -6.85 -14.49
CA GLY A 234 -18.06 -5.58 -14.96
C GLY A 234 -17.87 -5.36 -16.47
N ARG A 235 -18.82 -4.64 -17.07
CA ARG A 235 -18.83 -4.33 -18.50
C ARG A 235 -18.00 -3.09 -18.82
N THR A 236 -17.31 -3.09 -19.96
CA THR A 236 -16.84 -1.85 -20.59
C THR A 236 -17.99 -1.22 -21.39
N THR A 237 -18.62 -0.18 -20.85
CA THR A 237 -19.52 0.67 -21.65
C THR A 237 -18.83 1.93 -22.15
N PRO A 238 -19.25 2.48 -23.30
CA PRO A 238 -18.73 3.75 -23.81
C PRO A 238 -18.94 4.96 -22.88
N ASP A 239 -19.88 4.89 -21.93
CA ASP A 239 -20.20 5.96 -20.97
C ASP A 239 -19.47 5.84 -19.62
N GLY A 240 -18.73 4.76 -19.38
CA GLY A 240 -17.88 4.59 -18.19
C GLY A 240 -18.62 4.39 -16.86
N THR A 241 -19.94 4.19 -16.86
CA THR A 241 -20.77 4.18 -15.63
C THR A 241 -21.50 2.85 -15.38
N THR A 242 -20.95 1.70 -15.77
CA THR A 242 -21.56 0.38 -15.46
C THR A 242 -20.55 -0.53 -14.73
N GLY A 243 -21.05 -1.51 -13.99
CA GLY A 243 -20.28 -2.43 -13.14
C GLY A 243 -20.19 -2.06 -11.66
N ALA A 244 -21.03 -1.15 -11.16
CA ALA A 244 -21.08 -0.87 -9.71
C ALA A 244 -21.23 -2.20 -8.92
N GLY A 245 -20.52 -2.32 -7.79
CA GLY A 245 -20.57 -3.51 -6.94
C GLY A 245 -20.02 -4.81 -7.55
N SER A 246 -19.44 -4.78 -8.77
CA SER A 246 -18.95 -5.97 -9.47
C SER A 246 -17.56 -6.39 -8.98
N HIS A 247 -17.48 -6.86 -7.74
CA HIS A 247 -16.24 -7.33 -7.12
C HIS A 247 -15.66 -8.55 -7.85
N GLY A 248 -14.34 -8.64 -7.97
CA GLY A 248 -13.67 -9.82 -8.52
C GLY A 248 -13.88 -11.03 -7.61
N VAL A 249 -13.39 -10.89 -6.38
CA VAL A 249 -13.54 -11.86 -5.29
C VAL A 249 -14.07 -11.15 -4.06
N SER A 250 -15.12 -11.70 -3.43
CA SER A 250 -15.65 -11.22 -2.15
C SER A 250 -15.78 -12.38 -1.17
N ILE A 251 -15.12 -12.28 -0.02
CA ILE A 251 -15.19 -13.26 1.07
C ILE A 251 -15.76 -12.58 2.32
N GLU A 252 -16.80 -13.17 2.89
CA GLU A 252 -17.47 -12.70 4.10
C GLU A 252 -17.31 -13.71 5.23
N ALA A 253 -17.01 -13.22 6.44
CA ALA A 253 -16.97 -13.97 7.68
C ALA A 253 -15.99 -15.18 7.69
N ALA A 254 -14.81 -15.05 7.07
CA ALA A 254 -13.77 -16.07 7.15
C ALA A 254 -13.01 -16.04 8.49
N LEU A 255 -12.71 -17.21 9.07
CA LEU A 255 -11.70 -17.35 10.14
C LEU A 255 -10.29 -17.48 9.55
N LYS A 256 -10.19 -18.03 8.34
CA LYS A 256 -8.95 -18.10 7.58
C LYS A 256 -9.28 -18.03 6.09
N ALA A 257 -8.55 -17.21 5.36
CA ALA A 257 -8.71 -17.10 3.91
C ALA A 257 -7.34 -17.10 3.24
N THR A 258 -7.20 -17.94 2.21
CA THR A 258 -6.07 -17.92 1.27
C THR A 258 -6.62 -17.62 -0.12
N VAL A 259 -6.19 -16.53 -0.73
CA VAL A 259 -6.57 -16.15 -2.09
C VAL A 259 -5.33 -16.13 -2.96
N ASN A 260 -5.28 -17.05 -3.92
CA ASN A 260 -4.27 -17.10 -4.96
C ASN A 260 -4.91 -16.72 -6.30
N ALA A 261 -4.37 -15.73 -7.02
CA ALA A 261 -4.89 -15.37 -8.34
C ALA A 261 -3.81 -14.90 -9.33
N ASP A 262 -3.88 -15.33 -10.60
CA ASP A 262 -2.98 -14.83 -11.65
C ASP A 262 -3.29 -13.36 -11.98
N SER A 263 -4.55 -13.07 -12.33
CA SER A 263 -4.99 -11.68 -12.55
C SER A 263 -6.47 -11.46 -12.24
N ILE A 264 -6.77 -10.28 -11.72
CA ILE A 264 -8.14 -9.84 -11.45
C ILE A 264 -8.36 -8.45 -12.02
N ILE A 265 -9.38 -8.30 -12.87
CA ILE A 265 -9.79 -7.04 -13.47
C ILE A 265 -11.22 -6.72 -13.07
N THR A 266 -11.44 -5.55 -12.47
CA THR A 266 -12.78 -5.08 -12.10
C THR A 266 -13.06 -3.70 -12.67
N ARG A 267 -14.35 -3.43 -12.92
CA ARG A 267 -14.84 -2.15 -13.42
C ARG A 267 -16.12 -1.78 -12.73
N GLY A 268 -16.23 -0.51 -12.34
CA GLY A 268 -17.39 0.09 -11.71
C GLY A 268 -17.05 0.76 -10.38
N ALA A 269 -17.93 1.66 -9.95
CA ALA A 269 -17.78 2.34 -8.66
C ALA A 269 -17.80 1.33 -7.50
N GLY A 270 -16.82 1.44 -6.60
CA GLY A 270 -16.64 0.53 -5.46
C GLY A 270 -16.25 -0.90 -5.82
N ALA A 271 -15.93 -1.21 -7.09
CA ALA A 271 -15.62 -2.56 -7.53
C ALA A 271 -14.19 -2.96 -7.13
N ASP A 272 -14.05 -3.68 -6.02
CA ASP A 272 -12.77 -4.19 -5.56
C ASP A 272 -12.32 -5.47 -6.29
N ALA A 273 -11.02 -5.62 -6.56
CA ALA A 273 -10.50 -6.85 -7.16
C ALA A 273 -10.60 -8.00 -6.15
N VAL A 274 -10.10 -7.80 -4.93
CA VAL A 274 -10.28 -8.71 -3.81
C VAL A 274 -10.83 -7.94 -2.62
N ARG A 275 -11.94 -8.42 -2.08
CA ARG A 275 -12.56 -7.93 -0.84
C ARG A 275 -12.68 -9.05 0.17
N ILE A 276 -12.20 -8.82 1.39
CA ILE A 276 -12.31 -9.77 2.50
C ILE A 276 -12.81 -9.01 3.73
N ASN A 277 -14.00 -9.36 4.19
CA ASN A 277 -14.49 -8.94 5.51
C ASN A 277 -14.40 -10.18 6.42
N SER A 278 -13.53 -10.14 7.42
CA SER A 278 -13.21 -11.32 8.23
C SER A 278 -13.85 -11.30 9.62
N LEU A 279 -13.88 -12.48 10.23
CA LEU A 279 -14.21 -12.59 11.66
C LEU A 279 -13.04 -12.09 12.53
N PRO A 280 -13.31 -11.76 13.80
CA PRO A 280 -12.27 -11.45 14.77
C PRO A 280 -11.09 -12.43 14.76
N LEU A 281 -9.86 -11.90 14.79
CA LEU A 281 -8.61 -12.67 14.91
C LEU A 281 -8.31 -13.61 13.71
N ALA A 282 -8.92 -13.38 12.54
CA ALA A 282 -8.70 -14.22 11.37
C ALA A 282 -7.24 -14.19 10.84
N ASP A 283 -6.83 -15.25 10.13
CA ASP A 283 -5.55 -15.33 9.41
C ASP A 283 -5.78 -15.23 7.90
N ILE A 284 -5.39 -14.10 7.32
CA ILE A 284 -5.64 -13.77 5.92
C ILE A 284 -4.33 -13.77 5.15
N THR A 285 -4.28 -14.60 4.09
CA THR A 285 -3.18 -14.63 3.13
C THR A 285 -3.72 -14.34 1.73
N VAL A 286 -3.13 -13.36 1.05
CA VAL A 286 -3.46 -13.02 -0.35
C VAL A 286 -2.15 -13.04 -1.13
N ASP A 287 -2.09 -13.86 -2.17
CA ASP A 287 -0.97 -13.98 -3.11
C ASP A 287 -1.48 -13.82 -4.54
N VAL A 288 -1.23 -12.68 -5.16
CA VAL A 288 -1.86 -12.32 -6.44
C VAL A 288 -0.85 -11.73 -7.41
N GLY A 289 -0.97 -12.08 -8.69
CA GLY A 289 -0.17 -11.48 -9.74
C GLY A 289 -0.61 -10.04 -10.02
N THR A 290 -1.50 -9.85 -10.99
CA THR A 290 -1.92 -8.51 -11.44
C THR A 290 -3.34 -8.16 -11.00
N LEU A 291 -3.51 -7.05 -10.28
CA LEU A 291 -4.83 -6.47 -9.97
C LEU A 291 -5.05 -5.18 -10.74
N THR A 292 -6.20 -5.06 -11.42
CA THR A 292 -6.56 -3.83 -12.15
C THR A 292 -8.00 -3.42 -11.85
N THR A 293 -8.20 -2.23 -11.29
CA THR A 293 -9.55 -1.71 -10.97
C THR A 293 -9.80 -0.35 -11.60
N HIS A 294 -11.06 -0.12 -12.00
CA HIS A 294 -11.51 1.15 -12.56
C HIS A 294 -12.84 1.56 -11.94
N GLY A 295 -12.94 2.77 -11.42
CA GLY A 295 -14.15 3.33 -10.83
C GLY A 295 -13.85 4.02 -9.52
N ASP A 296 -14.66 5.04 -9.20
CA ASP A 296 -14.53 5.78 -7.94
C ASP A 296 -14.71 4.83 -6.75
N GLY A 297 -13.82 4.94 -5.76
CA GLY A 297 -13.77 4.07 -4.57
C GLY A 297 -13.38 2.61 -4.84
N SER A 298 -12.98 2.25 -6.06
CA SER A 298 -12.51 0.89 -6.36
C SER A 298 -11.15 0.62 -5.71
N ARG A 299 -10.93 -0.61 -5.22
CA ARG A 299 -9.67 -0.99 -4.57
C ARG A 299 -9.06 -2.23 -5.21
N GLY A 300 -7.74 -2.26 -5.36
CA GLY A 300 -7.06 -3.48 -5.76
C GLY A 300 -7.33 -4.58 -4.74
N LEU A 301 -6.94 -4.33 -3.50
CA LEU A 301 -7.19 -5.21 -2.37
C LEU A 301 -7.81 -4.43 -1.21
N TYR A 302 -8.92 -4.93 -0.68
CA TYR A 302 -9.56 -4.43 0.53
C TYR A 302 -9.73 -5.55 1.56
N ILE A 303 -9.13 -5.37 2.73
CA ILE A 303 -9.25 -6.27 3.88
C ILE A 303 -9.79 -5.48 5.06
N ASP A 304 -10.96 -5.87 5.57
CA ASP A 304 -11.56 -5.32 6.79
C ASP A 304 -11.66 -6.44 7.83
N MET A 305 -11.08 -6.18 9.01
CA MET A 305 -11.04 -7.12 10.12
C MET A 305 -11.94 -6.62 11.25
N GLY A 306 -12.85 -7.47 11.73
CA GLY A 306 -13.70 -7.12 12.89
C GLY A 306 -12.90 -6.89 14.18
N GLU A 307 -11.82 -7.66 14.38
CA GLU A 307 -10.82 -7.48 15.42
C GLU A 307 -9.43 -7.89 14.87
N PRO A 308 -8.33 -7.40 15.47
CA PRO A 308 -7.02 -7.52 14.85
C PRO A 308 -6.53 -8.96 14.69
N GLY A 309 -6.46 -9.41 13.44
CA GLY A 309 -5.92 -10.73 13.02
C GLY A 309 -4.72 -10.60 12.09
N ARG A 310 -4.04 -11.72 11.79
CA ARG A 310 -2.83 -11.68 10.96
C ARG A 310 -3.17 -11.44 9.49
N VAL A 311 -2.45 -10.53 8.84
CA VAL A 311 -2.60 -10.23 7.41
C VAL A 311 -1.25 -10.42 6.70
N SER A 312 -1.24 -11.23 5.66
CA SER A 312 -0.09 -11.43 4.76
C SER A 312 -0.52 -11.17 3.32
N VAL A 313 0.01 -10.11 2.72
CA VAL A 313 -0.30 -9.73 1.33
C VAL A 313 0.96 -9.80 0.50
N PHE A 314 0.90 -10.55 -0.60
CA PHE A 314 1.90 -10.62 -1.66
C PHE A 314 1.20 -10.25 -2.98
N ALA A 315 1.66 -9.19 -3.62
CA ALA A 315 1.13 -8.75 -4.91
C ALA A 315 2.25 -8.34 -5.86
N ASP A 316 2.16 -8.70 -7.14
CA ASP A 316 3.10 -8.25 -8.16
C ASP A 316 2.80 -6.82 -8.59
N THR A 317 1.76 -6.63 -9.39
CA THR A 317 1.39 -5.32 -9.96
C THR A 317 -0.06 -4.96 -9.65
N ILE A 318 -0.29 -3.77 -9.10
CA ILE A 318 -1.63 -3.23 -8.81
C ILE A 318 -1.82 -1.91 -9.56
N SER A 319 -2.91 -1.78 -10.32
CA SER A 319 -3.28 -0.54 -11.01
C SER A 319 -4.72 -0.16 -10.72
N THR A 320 -4.95 0.99 -10.09
CA THR A 320 -6.31 1.48 -9.78
C THR A 320 -6.56 2.87 -10.35
N SER A 321 -7.82 3.16 -10.69
CA SER A 321 -8.21 4.46 -11.23
C SER A 321 -9.62 4.86 -10.83
N GLY A 322 -9.82 6.15 -10.55
CA GLY A 322 -11.05 6.72 -9.99
C GLY A 322 -10.75 7.54 -8.74
N ALA A 323 -11.62 8.48 -8.38
CA ALA A 323 -11.48 9.21 -7.11
C ALA A 323 -11.53 8.21 -5.94
N GLN A 324 -10.68 8.37 -4.92
CA GLN A 324 -10.54 7.44 -3.79
C GLN A 324 -10.19 5.99 -4.20
N ALA A 325 -9.63 5.77 -5.39
CA ALA A 325 -9.26 4.42 -5.82
C ALA A 325 -7.92 3.97 -5.20
N HIS A 326 -7.94 3.06 -4.24
CA HIS A 326 -6.73 2.64 -3.51
C HIS A 326 -6.11 1.36 -4.06
N GLY A 327 -4.79 1.22 -4.01
CA GLY A 327 -4.10 -0.02 -4.38
C GLY A 327 -4.39 -1.12 -3.37
N ILE A 328 -3.88 -0.95 -2.15
CA ILE A 328 -4.10 -1.84 -1.00
C ILE A 328 -4.72 -1.02 0.14
N ARG A 329 -5.81 -1.52 0.72
CA ARG A 329 -6.42 -0.98 1.94
C ARG A 329 -6.62 -2.09 2.96
N VAL A 330 -5.95 -1.99 4.10
CA VAL A 330 -6.10 -2.90 5.24
C VAL A 330 -6.61 -2.10 6.44
N GLU A 331 -7.74 -2.53 6.99
CA GLU A 331 -8.37 -1.93 8.16
C GLU A 331 -8.33 -2.90 9.34
N ASN A 332 -7.95 -2.39 10.51
CA ASN A 332 -7.87 -3.15 11.75
C ASN A 332 -7.00 -4.43 11.65
N GLY A 333 -5.93 -4.42 10.85
CA GLY A 333 -5.01 -5.55 10.80
C GLY A 333 -4.31 -5.76 12.15
N GLY A 334 -4.23 -7.00 12.63
CA GLY A 334 -3.41 -7.39 13.78
C GLY A 334 -1.93 -7.19 13.52
N GLY A 335 -1.48 -7.29 12.28
CA GLY A 335 -0.08 -7.09 11.91
C GLY A 335 0.28 -8.01 10.76
N GLY A 336 1.54 -8.41 10.67
CA GLY A 336 2.03 -9.30 9.63
C GLY A 336 2.81 -8.57 8.55
N GLN A 337 2.60 -8.95 7.29
CA GLN A 337 3.44 -8.49 6.18
C GLN A 337 2.57 -8.00 5.03
N ILE A 338 2.84 -6.78 4.56
CA ILE A 338 2.37 -6.30 3.26
C ILE A 338 3.62 -6.20 2.39
N ALA A 339 3.67 -6.98 1.32
CA ALA A 339 4.79 -7.03 0.38
C ALA A 339 4.28 -6.86 -1.06
N VAL A 340 4.74 -5.81 -1.73
CA VAL A 340 4.55 -5.62 -3.17
C VAL A 340 5.88 -5.76 -3.88
N THR A 341 5.96 -6.78 -4.74
CA THR A 341 7.19 -7.25 -5.38
C THR A 341 7.54 -6.46 -6.64
N GLU A 342 6.55 -5.90 -7.35
CA GLU A 342 6.78 -5.04 -8.52
C GLU A 342 6.30 -3.61 -8.30
N SER A 343 5.00 -3.32 -8.49
CA SER A 343 4.52 -1.93 -8.53
C SER A 343 3.07 -1.72 -8.11
N ILE A 344 2.79 -0.55 -7.54
CA ILE A 344 1.44 -0.01 -7.38
C ILE A 344 1.33 1.30 -8.15
N THR A 345 0.30 1.44 -8.98
CA THR A 345 -0.07 2.71 -9.62
C THR A 345 -1.51 3.07 -9.29
N THR A 346 -1.76 4.23 -8.71
CA THR A 346 -3.12 4.72 -8.44
C THR A 346 -3.35 6.10 -9.05
N ARG A 347 -4.55 6.33 -9.61
CA ARG A 347 -4.93 7.60 -10.24
C ARG A 347 -6.31 8.06 -9.80
N GLY A 348 -6.38 9.22 -9.17
CA GLY A 348 -7.59 9.91 -8.78
C GLY A 348 -7.39 10.66 -7.46
N ASP A 349 -8.25 11.63 -7.20
CA ASP A 349 -8.15 12.46 -6.00
C ASP A 349 -8.34 11.61 -4.73
N GLY A 350 -7.42 11.79 -3.77
CA GLY A 350 -7.31 11.02 -2.54
C GLY A 350 -7.08 9.52 -2.73
N ALA A 351 -6.50 9.11 -3.86
CA ALA A 351 -6.06 7.74 -4.08
C ALA A 351 -4.82 7.41 -3.23
N PHE A 352 -4.76 6.20 -2.68
CA PHE A 352 -3.61 5.73 -1.91
C PHE A 352 -2.99 4.51 -2.58
N GLY A 353 -1.66 4.45 -2.66
CA GLY A 353 -0.99 3.21 -3.07
C GLY A 353 -1.21 2.11 -2.04
N ILE A 354 -0.80 2.38 -0.81
CA ILE A 354 -1.04 1.54 0.36
C ILE A 354 -1.66 2.40 1.46
N TRP A 355 -2.80 1.96 2.00
CA TRP A 355 -3.38 2.44 3.26
C TRP A 355 -3.46 1.24 4.20
N ALA A 356 -2.79 1.30 5.36
CA ALA A 356 -2.83 0.20 6.32
C ALA A 356 -2.97 0.69 7.76
N GLU A 357 -4.01 0.21 8.45
CA GLU A 357 -4.17 0.35 9.90
C GLU A 357 -3.79 -0.97 10.59
N LEU A 358 -2.73 -0.94 11.39
CA LEU A 358 -2.07 -2.11 11.94
C LEU A 358 -1.95 -1.98 13.47
N ARG A 359 -2.34 -3.02 14.22
CA ARG A 359 -2.44 -2.95 15.69
C ARG A 359 -1.21 -3.52 16.39
N ASP A 360 -0.63 -4.62 15.89
CA ASP A 360 0.62 -5.19 16.38
C ASP A 360 1.78 -4.92 15.40
N GLN A 361 2.89 -5.63 15.59
CA GLN A 361 4.10 -5.46 14.80
C GLN A 361 3.84 -5.81 13.34
N ALA A 362 4.30 -4.94 12.44
CA ALA A 362 4.10 -5.14 11.02
C ALA A 362 5.31 -4.74 10.18
N GLN A 363 5.41 -5.40 9.03
CA GLN A 363 6.39 -5.11 8.00
C GLN A 363 5.67 -4.68 6.71
N VAL A 364 6.07 -3.52 6.18
CA VAL A 364 5.57 -3.03 4.89
C VAL A 364 6.75 -2.88 3.94
N GLN A 365 6.70 -3.63 2.84
CA GLN A 365 7.65 -3.61 1.75
C GLN A 365 6.94 -3.25 0.45
N ALA A 366 7.46 -2.28 -0.29
CA ALA A 366 6.94 -1.94 -1.61
C ALA A 366 8.08 -1.47 -2.50
N LEU A 367 8.28 -2.13 -3.65
CA LEU A 367 9.38 -1.79 -4.55
C LEU A 367 9.14 -0.46 -5.28
N THR A 368 7.97 -0.27 -5.89
CA THR A 368 7.62 0.98 -6.57
C THR A 368 6.16 1.34 -6.31
N VAL A 369 5.90 2.59 -5.93
CA VAL A 369 4.54 3.10 -5.74
C VAL A 369 4.41 4.47 -6.41
N SER A 370 3.48 4.59 -7.35
CA SER A 370 3.17 5.84 -8.05
C SER A 370 1.72 6.24 -7.80
N THR A 371 1.47 7.46 -7.32
CA THR A 371 0.11 7.96 -7.12
C THR A 371 -0.09 9.34 -7.75
N GLN A 372 -1.29 9.61 -8.25
CA GLN A 372 -1.62 10.86 -8.93
C GLN A 372 -3.03 11.31 -8.57
N GLY A 373 -3.18 12.58 -8.17
CA GLY A 373 -4.44 13.20 -7.77
C GLY A 373 -4.24 14.10 -6.55
N ASP A 374 -5.15 15.05 -6.32
CA ASP A 374 -5.08 15.90 -5.13
C ASP A 374 -5.29 15.05 -3.87
N GLY A 375 -4.44 15.22 -2.86
CA GLY A 375 -4.41 14.40 -1.65
C GLY A 375 -3.92 12.96 -1.86
N ALA A 376 -3.37 12.62 -3.03
CA ALA A 376 -2.89 11.27 -3.29
C ALA A 376 -1.62 10.94 -2.50
N THR A 377 -1.58 9.75 -1.89
CA THR A 377 -0.46 9.34 -1.03
C THR A 377 0.08 7.98 -1.46
N ALA A 378 1.39 7.82 -1.61
CA ALA A 378 1.94 6.54 -2.03
C ALA A 378 1.80 5.49 -0.92
N VAL A 379 2.30 5.79 0.28
CA VAL A 379 2.21 4.88 1.43
C VAL A 379 1.71 5.64 2.65
N HIS A 380 0.57 5.20 3.18
CA HIS A 380 0.02 5.66 4.44
C HIS A 380 -0.14 4.48 5.40
N ILE A 381 0.47 4.56 6.58
CA ILE A 381 0.42 3.49 7.59
C ILE A 381 0.14 4.10 8.96
N GLU A 382 -0.83 3.56 9.66
CA GLU A 382 -1.08 3.83 11.08
C GLU A 382 -0.86 2.56 11.90
N GLY A 383 0.17 2.55 12.74
CA GLY A 383 0.59 1.44 13.57
C GLY A 383 0.45 1.72 15.05
N ASN A 384 -0.09 0.78 15.82
CA ASN A 384 -0.13 0.87 17.29
C ASN A 384 1.02 0.12 17.98
N SER A 385 2.01 -0.31 17.21
CA SER A 385 3.19 -1.04 17.70
C SER A 385 4.43 -0.67 16.87
N LEU A 386 5.36 -1.61 16.73
CA LEU A 386 6.54 -1.47 15.90
C LEU A 386 6.22 -1.64 14.41
N LEU A 387 6.54 -0.62 13.61
CA LEU A 387 6.50 -0.64 12.16
C LEU A 387 7.91 -0.78 11.58
N THR A 388 8.13 -1.78 10.72
CA THR A 388 9.36 -1.96 9.96
C THR A 388 9.12 -1.72 8.47
N LEU A 389 9.82 -0.75 7.89
CA LEU A 389 9.63 -0.28 6.52
C LEU A 389 10.75 -0.76 5.57
N GLY A 390 10.38 -1.11 4.36
CA GLY A 390 11.28 -1.29 3.22
C GLY A 390 10.64 -0.72 1.96
N LEU A 391 10.67 0.61 1.82
CA LEU A 391 10.02 1.32 0.73
C LEU A 391 11.05 1.72 -0.33
N GLY A 392 10.84 1.29 -1.57
CA GLY A 392 11.69 1.59 -2.71
C GLY A 392 11.42 2.97 -3.32
N ASP A 393 11.06 2.98 -4.60
CA ASP A 393 10.78 4.20 -5.37
C ASP A 393 9.33 4.66 -5.18
N LEU A 394 9.12 5.80 -4.52
CA LEU A 394 7.82 6.45 -4.31
C LEU A 394 7.70 7.72 -5.17
N THR A 395 6.65 7.81 -5.98
CA THR A 395 6.37 9.00 -6.80
C THR A 395 4.94 9.48 -6.59
N THR A 396 4.72 10.73 -6.18
CA THR A 396 3.37 11.27 -5.99
C THR A 396 3.20 12.65 -6.63
N ALA A 397 2.01 12.91 -7.18
CA ALA A 397 1.70 14.17 -7.83
C ALA A 397 0.26 14.63 -7.57
N GLY A 398 0.11 15.88 -7.14
CA GLY A 398 -1.16 16.53 -6.79
C GLY A 398 -0.99 17.45 -5.60
N ASP A 399 -1.89 18.41 -5.39
CA ASP A 399 -1.83 19.24 -4.19
C ASP A 399 -2.05 18.37 -2.95
N GLN A 400 -1.31 18.63 -1.87
CA GLN A 400 -1.27 17.78 -0.66
C GLN A 400 -0.86 16.32 -0.91
N ALA A 401 -0.10 16.03 -1.97
CA ALA A 401 0.38 14.68 -2.22
C ALA A 401 1.56 14.27 -1.30
N HIS A 402 1.54 13.05 -0.77
CA HIS A 402 2.53 12.55 0.18
C HIS A 402 3.24 11.30 -0.32
N GLY A 403 4.56 11.22 -0.18
CA GLY A 403 5.33 10.02 -0.55
C GLY A 403 5.09 8.90 0.46
N ALA A 404 5.67 9.04 1.65
CA ALA A 404 5.42 8.17 2.79
C ALA A 404 4.86 9.00 3.96
N ASP A 405 3.69 8.63 4.47
CA ASP A 405 3.10 9.14 5.71
C ASP A 405 2.94 7.96 6.69
N VAL A 406 3.78 7.91 7.72
CA VAL A 406 3.83 6.77 8.64
C VAL A 406 3.62 7.27 10.07
N ARG A 407 2.61 6.72 10.74
CA ARG A 407 2.32 6.98 12.15
C ARG A 407 2.45 5.68 12.93
N GLY A 408 3.21 5.68 14.02
CA GLY A 408 3.55 4.46 14.75
C GLY A 408 3.79 4.68 16.25
N VAL A 409 3.93 3.60 17.02
CA VAL A 409 4.59 3.70 18.33
C VAL A 409 6.10 3.78 18.12
N GLN A 410 6.66 2.84 17.34
CA GLN A 410 8.05 2.86 16.93
C GLN A 410 8.13 2.67 15.41
N VAL A 411 8.90 3.51 14.72
CA VAL A 411 9.05 3.46 13.26
C VAL A 411 10.51 3.20 12.93
N ARG A 412 10.81 2.16 12.15
CA ARG A 412 12.18 1.88 11.67
C ARG A 412 12.23 1.31 10.26
N GLY A 413 13.40 1.35 9.63
CA GLY A 413 13.62 0.75 8.31
C GLY A 413 14.18 1.74 7.30
N ALA A 414 13.86 1.52 6.02
CA ALA A 414 14.41 2.30 4.93
C ALA A 414 13.34 2.84 3.97
N VAL A 415 13.60 4.03 3.42
CA VAL A 415 12.85 4.67 2.32
C VAL A 415 13.85 5.13 1.27
N ASP A 416 13.90 4.48 0.11
CA ASP A 416 15.02 4.61 -0.85
C ASP A 416 14.95 5.88 -1.70
N ARG A 417 13.89 6.06 -2.49
CA ARG A 417 13.74 7.24 -3.36
C ARG A 417 12.34 7.76 -3.31
N VAL A 418 12.22 9.08 -3.13
CA VAL A 418 10.93 9.75 -3.08
C VAL A 418 10.94 10.96 -4.02
N ALA A 419 9.89 11.09 -4.82
CA ALA A 419 9.64 12.25 -5.66
C ALA A 419 8.18 12.72 -5.47
N THR A 420 7.97 13.91 -4.92
CA THR A 420 6.62 14.45 -4.65
C THR A 420 6.43 15.84 -5.24
N THR A 421 5.29 16.07 -5.89
CA THR A 421 5.00 17.36 -6.55
C THR A 421 3.59 17.86 -6.26
N GLY A 422 3.47 19.11 -5.82
CA GLY A 422 2.19 19.80 -5.55
C GLY A 422 2.27 20.73 -4.35
N ALA A 423 1.32 21.64 -4.18
CA ALA A 423 1.30 22.55 -3.04
C ALA A 423 1.10 21.76 -1.73
N GLY A 424 1.96 21.98 -0.73
CA GLY A 424 1.97 21.24 0.54
C GLY A 424 2.37 19.77 0.42
N ALA A 425 2.97 19.36 -0.69
CA ALA A 425 3.46 17.99 -0.83
C ALA A 425 4.55 17.67 0.19
N ILE A 426 4.56 16.43 0.72
CA ILE A 426 5.59 15.97 1.65
C ILE A 426 6.25 14.72 1.10
N GLY A 427 7.59 14.68 1.07
CA GLY A 427 8.34 13.50 0.67
C GLY A 427 8.14 12.36 1.67
N VAL A 428 8.72 12.52 2.86
CA VAL A 428 8.64 11.54 3.94
C VAL A 428 8.15 12.22 5.22
N GLN A 429 7.06 11.73 5.78
CA GLN A 429 6.57 12.06 7.11
C GLN A 429 6.57 10.78 7.97
N ALA A 430 7.23 10.84 9.13
CA ALA A 430 7.13 9.80 10.14
C ALA A 430 6.86 10.40 11.51
N VAL A 431 5.78 9.96 12.15
CA VAL A 431 5.39 10.38 13.50
C VAL A 431 5.36 9.14 14.40
N ALA A 432 6.25 9.10 15.39
CA ALA A 432 6.33 8.02 16.36
C ALA A 432 6.01 8.52 17.76
N GLN A 433 5.28 7.70 18.55
CA GLN A 433 5.12 7.97 19.97
C GLN A 433 6.46 7.86 20.69
N ASP A 434 7.16 6.74 20.48
CA ASP A 434 8.46 6.46 21.07
C ASP A 434 9.57 7.04 20.17
N GLY A 435 10.12 6.24 19.25
CA GLY A 435 11.31 6.60 18.49
C GLY A 435 11.22 6.34 16.99
N VAL A 436 12.01 7.09 16.23
CA VAL A 436 12.16 6.95 14.77
C VAL A 436 13.60 6.52 14.46
N ASN A 437 13.76 5.39 13.77
CA ASN A 437 15.05 4.88 13.28
C ASN A 437 15.01 4.61 11.77
N LEU A 438 15.21 5.65 10.95
CA LEU A 438 15.05 5.57 9.49
C LEU A 438 16.32 5.88 8.71
N GLU A 439 16.58 5.06 7.71
CA GLU A 439 17.47 5.37 6.59
C GLU A 439 16.64 5.94 5.43
N VAL A 440 16.82 7.22 5.13
CA VAL A 440 16.16 7.90 4.02
C VAL A 440 17.19 8.13 2.92
N GLY A 441 16.90 7.62 1.73
CA GLY A 441 17.75 7.81 0.56
C GLY A 441 17.55 9.19 -0.06
N ARG A 442 17.16 9.21 -1.34
CA ARG A 442 17.01 10.46 -2.10
C ARG A 442 15.57 10.96 -2.08
N VAL A 443 15.35 12.19 -1.63
CA VAL A 443 14.04 12.85 -1.63
C VAL A 443 14.06 14.09 -2.51
N ARG A 444 13.10 14.19 -3.43
CA ARG A 444 12.81 15.39 -4.20
C ARG A 444 11.39 15.82 -3.97
N THR A 445 11.19 17.06 -3.57
CA THR A 445 9.86 17.57 -3.23
C THR A 445 9.69 18.98 -3.81
N SER A 446 8.58 19.23 -4.51
CA SER A 446 8.36 20.54 -5.14
C SER A 446 6.93 21.04 -4.97
N GLY A 447 6.80 22.33 -4.65
CA GLY A 447 5.55 23.03 -4.46
C GLY A 447 5.62 24.04 -3.32
N THR A 448 4.71 25.00 -3.28
CA THR A 448 4.60 25.95 -2.15
C THR A 448 4.32 25.19 -0.86
N GLY A 449 5.04 25.50 0.23
CA GLY A 449 4.87 24.86 1.54
C GLY A 449 5.30 23.39 1.58
N SER A 450 6.04 22.92 0.56
CA SER A 450 6.43 21.52 0.46
C SER A 450 7.57 21.17 1.41
N VAL A 451 7.60 19.94 1.91
CA VAL A 451 8.60 19.46 2.88
C VAL A 451 9.27 18.19 2.35
N GLY A 452 10.60 18.14 2.36
CA GLY A 452 11.33 16.94 1.96
C GLY A 452 11.13 15.81 2.97
N VAL A 453 11.65 15.99 4.17
CA VAL A 453 11.58 14.99 5.26
C VAL A 453 11.11 15.67 6.55
N SER A 454 10.15 15.05 7.23
CA SER A 454 9.62 15.48 8.53
C SER A 454 9.54 14.27 9.46
N LEU A 455 10.36 14.23 10.50
CA LEU A 455 10.38 13.14 11.48
C LEU A 455 10.07 13.69 12.87
N THR A 456 9.14 13.04 13.58
CA THR A 456 8.72 13.44 14.92
C THR A 456 8.71 12.25 15.87
N ALA A 457 9.28 12.40 17.07
CA ALA A 457 9.32 11.41 18.14
C ALA A 457 8.88 12.03 19.48
N SER A 458 7.72 11.65 20.00
CA SER A 458 7.10 12.38 21.13
C SER A 458 7.58 11.97 22.53
N SER A 459 8.29 10.85 22.68
CA SER A 459 8.71 10.31 23.98
C SER A 459 10.14 9.78 23.99
N GLU A 460 10.69 9.40 22.83
CA GLU A 460 12.08 8.97 22.69
C GLU A 460 12.82 9.77 21.59
N SER A 461 13.83 9.14 20.99
CA SER A 461 14.83 9.75 20.16
C SER A 461 14.59 9.53 18.68
N ILE A 462 15.18 10.42 17.88
CA ILE A 462 15.34 10.21 16.43
C ILE A 462 16.77 9.76 16.17
N VAL A 463 16.93 8.64 15.49
CA VAL A 463 18.20 8.18 14.91
C VAL A 463 18.00 8.04 13.41
N THR A 464 18.68 8.82 12.59
CA THR A 464 18.42 8.79 11.14
C THR A 464 19.66 9.03 10.30
N ARG A 465 19.66 8.43 9.10
CA ARG A 465 20.58 8.79 8.03
C ARG A 465 19.78 9.27 6.84
N ILE A 466 20.07 10.47 6.34
CA ILE A 466 19.39 11.07 5.19
C ILE A 466 20.43 11.33 4.11
N SER A 467 20.27 10.74 2.93
CA SER A 467 21.31 10.77 1.89
C SER A 467 21.30 12.05 1.04
N ASP A 468 20.15 12.42 0.47
CA ASP A 468 20.05 13.57 -0.44
C ASP A 468 18.63 14.13 -0.42
N VAL A 469 18.47 15.43 -0.16
CA VAL A 469 17.17 16.12 -0.17
C VAL A 469 17.24 17.35 -1.05
N GLU A 470 16.28 17.46 -1.96
CA GLU A 470 16.08 18.63 -2.81
C GLU A 470 14.63 19.10 -2.67
N THR A 471 14.42 20.29 -2.11
CA THR A 471 13.08 20.87 -1.94
C THR A 471 12.97 22.22 -2.62
N THR A 472 11.93 22.43 -3.42
CA THR A 472 11.74 23.69 -4.17
C THR A 472 10.34 24.26 -3.97
N GLY A 473 10.24 25.55 -3.65
CA GLY A 473 8.97 26.26 -3.54
C GLY A 473 9.02 27.36 -2.47
N SER A 474 8.09 28.32 -2.52
CA SER A 474 7.98 29.29 -1.43
C SER A 474 7.60 28.58 -0.13
N GLN A 475 8.20 28.95 1.00
CA GLN A 475 8.00 28.32 2.32
C GLN A 475 8.32 26.82 2.33
N ALA A 476 9.21 26.36 1.45
CA ALA A 476 9.62 24.96 1.41
C ALA A 476 10.65 24.63 2.50
N HIS A 477 10.62 23.41 3.03
CA HIS A 477 11.60 22.94 4.01
C HIS A 477 12.32 21.68 3.51
N GLY A 478 13.62 21.60 3.76
CA GLY A 478 14.41 20.42 3.43
C GLY A 478 14.11 19.28 4.38
N VAL A 479 14.64 19.39 5.59
CA VAL A 479 14.53 18.39 6.66
C VAL A 479 14.07 19.05 7.95
N GLN A 480 13.08 18.45 8.59
CA GLN A 480 12.57 18.83 9.91
C GLN A 480 12.64 17.62 10.83
N LEU A 481 13.34 17.76 11.96
CA LEU A 481 13.46 16.72 12.99
C LEU A 481 12.96 17.30 14.32
N ASP A 482 12.07 16.58 15.00
CA ASP A 482 11.52 17.03 16.29
C ASP A 482 11.44 15.84 17.26
N ALA A 483 12.20 15.88 18.35
CA ALA A 483 12.20 14.82 19.35
C ALA A 483 12.13 15.36 20.79
N SER A 484 11.36 14.68 21.64
CA SER A 484 11.36 14.94 23.09
C SER A 484 12.59 14.35 23.80
N ARG A 485 13.45 13.61 23.10
CA ARG A 485 14.78 13.19 23.55
C ARG A 485 15.84 13.48 22.50
N ASP A 486 16.93 12.73 22.52
CA ASP A 486 18.09 12.99 21.68
C ASP A 486 17.76 12.89 20.19
N VAL A 487 18.42 13.73 19.39
CA VAL A 487 18.44 13.61 17.93
C VAL A 487 19.85 13.23 17.49
N SER A 488 20.01 12.10 16.82
CA SER A 488 21.25 11.67 16.18
C SER A 488 21.02 11.51 14.68
N ALA A 489 21.59 12.41 13.87
CA ALA A 489 21.38 12.40 12.43
C ALA A 489 22.69 12.49 11.64
N THR A 490 22.80 11.66 10.61
CA THR A 490 23.80 11.83 9.55
C THR A 490 23.12 12.31 8.28
N ILE A 491 23.56 13.46 7.77
CA ILE A 491 22.93 14.19 6.68
C ILE A 491 23.91 14.27 5.52
N GLY A 492 23.52 13.83 4.34
CA GLY A 492 24.28 14.01 3.11
C GLY A 492 24.11 15.43 2.56
N ARG A 493 23.50 15.56 1.38
CA ARG A 493 23.25 16.88 0.76
C ARG A 493 21.80 17.32 1.00
N ILE A 494 21.60 18.55 1.45
CA ILE A 494 20.29 19.22 1.45
C ILE A 494 20.37 20.48 0.58
N ALA A 495 19.49 20.61 -0.39
CA ALA A 495 19.35 21.81 -1.23
C ALA A 495 17.92 22.30 -1.23
N VAL A 496 17.71 23.52 -0.72
CA VAL A 496 16.37 24.12 -0.61
C VAL A 496 16.35 25.47 -1.32
N SER A 497 15.32 25.69 -2.14
CA SER A 497 15.12 26.93 -2.88
C SER A 497 13.70 27.47 -2.77
N GLY A 498 13.57 28.80 -2.84
CA GLY A 498 12.32 29.53 -2.64
C GLY A 498 12.40 30.52 -1.48
N GLN A 499 11.47 31.47 -1.44
CA GLN A 499 11.39 32.49 -0.39
C GLN A 499 10.97 31.86 0.94
N GLY A 500 11.62 32.23 2.05
CA GLY A 500 11.32 31.70 3.39
C GLY A 500 11.68 30.23 3.58
N ALA A 501 12.50 29.67 2.70
CA ALA A 501 12.80 28.24 2.72
C ALA A 501 14.00 27.92 3.63
N HIS A 502 13.89 26.90 4.48
CA HIS A 502 14.93 26.46 5.43
C HIS A 502 15.52 25.11 5.04
N GLY A 503 16.81 24.91 5.29
CA GLY A 503 17.53 23.68 4.95
C GLY A 503 17.23 22.53 5.90
N LEU A 504 17.95 22.50 7.03
CA LEU A 504 17.76 21.57 8.14
C LEU A 504 17.29 22.33 9.37
N VAL A 505 16.17 21.90 9.94
CA VAL A 505 15.69 22.36 11.25
C VAL A 505 15.59 21.15 12.16
N ALA A 506 16.27 21.16 13.30
CA ALA A 506 16.21 20.07 14.26
C ALA A 506 15.97 20.58 15.68
N HIS A 507 14.91 20.09 16.31
CA HIS A 507 14.54 20.38 17.68
C HIS A 507 14.66 19.12 18.54
N SER A 508 15.19 19.29 19.75
CA SER A 508 15.41 18.23 20.72
C SER A 508 15.31 18.81 22.13
N ASP A 509 14.53 18.21 23.02
CA ASP A 509 14.55 18.58 24.45
C ASP A 509 15.86 18.14 25.15
N PHE A 510 16.61 17.21 24.52
CA PHE A 510 17.87 16.66 25.05
C PHE A 510 19.03 16.89 24.08
N ALA A 511 20.02 15.99 24.01
CA ALA A 511 21.25 16.23 23.27
C ALA A 511 21.05 16.02 21.77
N GLN A 512 21.72 16.84 20.96
CA GLN A 512 21.76 16.65 19.52
C GLN A 512 23.18 16.26 19.07
N THR A 513 23.25 15.29 18.17
CA THR A 513 24.47 14.94 17.44
C THR A 513 24.17 14.92 15.95
N ILE A 514 24.61 15.95 15.24
CA ILE A 514 24.36 16.15 13.82
C ILE A 514 25.68 16.11 13.05
N THR A 515 25.78 15.21 12.07
CA THR A 515 26.91 15.15 11.13
C THR A 515 26.42 15.46 9.73
N VAL A 516 27.05 16.42 9.05
CA VAL A 516 26.76 16.78 7.66
C VAL A 516 27.94 16.36 6.78
N GLU A 517 27.72 15.38 5.91
CA GLU A 517 28.76 14.78 5.05
C GLU A 517 29.07 15.65 3.82
N ASN A 518 28.04 16.23 3.16
CA ASN A 518 28.21 16.97 1.90
C ASN A 518 27.84 18.46 1.99
N GLY A 519 26.74 18.81 2.64
CA GLY A 519 26.39 20.23 2.77
C GLY A 519 24.90 20.52 2.76
N VAL A 520 24.58 21.69 3.29
CA VAL A 520 23.21 22.18 3.41
C VAL A 520 23.14 23.58 2.84
N SER A 521 22.30 23.79 1.82
CA SER A 521 22.10 25.12 1.24
C SER A 521 20.64 25.53 1.28
N ALA A 522 20.36 26.72 1.80
CA ALA A 522 19.05 27.35 1.78
C ALA A 522 19.21 28.79 1.26
N GLN A 523 18.56 29.11 0.14
CA GLN A 523 18.83 30.37 -0.57
C GLN A 523 18.40 31.63 0.18
N HIS A 524 17.32 31.55 0.97
CA HIS A 524 16.71 32.71 1.63
C HIS A 524 16.64 32.58 3.16
N GLY A 525 16.41 31.38 3.70
CA GLY A 525 16.37 31.14 5.15
C GLY A 525 17.70 30.67 5.73
N ALA A 526 17.61 30.12 6.94
CA ALA A 526 18.70 29.40 7.59
C ALA A 526 19.07 28.13 6.82
N ALA A 527 20.36 27.88 6.60
CA ALA A 527 20.78 26.58 6.09
C ALA A 527 20.60 25.51 7.16
N ILE A 528 21.10 25.74 8.37
CA ILE A 528 20.94 24.81 9.49
C ILE A 528 20.49 25.58 10.73
N ASP A 529 19.47 25.08 11.42
CA ASP A 529 18.94 25.62 12.67
C ASP A 529 18.74 24.47 13.68
N LEU A 530 19.51 24.48 14.77
CA LEU A 530 19.54 23.40 15.77
C LEU A 530 19.19 23.93 17.15
N THR A 531 18.28 23.25 17.86
CA THR A 531 17.90 23.61 19.23
C THR A 531 17.89 22.40 20.15
N GLY A 532 18.69 22.42 21.22
CA GLY A 532 18.55 21.42 22.28
C GLY A 532 19.45 21.62 23.48
N SER A 533 19.54 20.64 24.38
CA SER A 533 20.34 20.82 25.60
C SER A 533 21.81 20.98 25.34
N ARG A 534 22.39 20.05 24.60
CA ARG A 534 23.77 20.11 24.13
C ARG A 534 23.80 19.77 22.66
N VAL A 535 24.42 20.63 21.86
CA VAL A 535 24.51 20.41 20.41
C VAL A 535 25.94 20.06 20.04
N ASN A 536 26.14 18.85 19.49
CA ASN A 536 27.37 18.42 18.86
C ASN A 536 27.16 18.44 17.34
N PHE A 537 27.78 19.40 16.66
CA PHE A 537 27.70 19.53 15.22
C PHE A 537 29.05 19.20 14.56
N THR A 538 29.03 18.42 13.49
CA THR A 538 30.21 18.16 12.64
C THR A 538 29.87 18.40 11.18
N LEU A 539 30.66 19.22 10.50
CA LEU A 539 30.69 19.33 9.04
C LEU A 539 31.93 18.63 8.51
N ASP A 540 31.74 17.66 7.62
CA ASP A 540 32.82 16.85 7.06
C ASP A 540 33.61 17.58 5.96
N GLN A 541 34.71 16.95 5.57
CA GLN A 541 35.66 17.51 4.62
C GLN A 541 35.01 17.76 3.25
N GLY A 542 35.15 18.99 2.76
CA GLY A 542 34.54 19.41 1.49
C GLY A 542 33.06 19.75 1.60
N GLY A 543 32.46 19.60 2.79
CA GLY A 543 31.08 19.95 3.04
C GLY A 543 30.84 21.46 2.90
N VAL A 544 29.68 21.88 2.37
CA VAL A 544 29.35 23.32 2.22
C VAL A 544 28.00 23.65 2.85
N VAL A 545 28.00 24.52 3.84
CA VAL A 545 26.80 25.09 4.48
C VAL A 545 26.63 26.53 4.00
N ARG A 546 25.51 26.82 3.35
CA ARG A 546 25.23 28.16 2.81
C ARG A 546 23.79 28.60 3.06
N GLY A 547 23.62 29.56 3.96
CA GLY A 547 22.34 30.20 4.23
C GLY A 547 22.12 31.51 3.48
N GLY A 548 20.86 31.88 3.31
CA GLY A 548 20.46 33.23 2.92
C GLY A 548 20.53 34.18 4.11
N GLU A 549 19.92 33.74 5.22
CA GLU A 549 19.86 34.44 6.50
C GLU A 549 21.07 34.09 7.38
N VAL A 550 21.24 32.81 7.72
CA VAL A 550 22.31 32.31 8.59
C VAL A 550 22.87 30.99 8.06
N GLY A 551 24.18 30.79 8.17
CA GLY A 551 24.83 29.54 7.79
C GLY A 551 24.43 28.42 8.74
N LEU A 552 24.91 28.50 9.98
CA LEU A 552 24.59 27.57 11.06
C LEU A 552 24.10 28.36 12.28
N ARG A 553 22.87 28.08 12.69
CA ARG A 553 22.29 28.56 13.95
C ARG A 553 22.23 27.42 14.96
N ILE A 554 22.65 27.70 16.20
CA ILE A 554 22.58 26.78 17.32
C ILE A 554 22.02 27.53 18.54
N ASP A 555 20.98 26.97 19.15
CA ASP A 555 20.49 27.37 20.47
C ASP A 555 20.67 26.18 21.43
N ALA A 556 21.71 26.23 22.26
CA ALA A 556 22.13 25.12 23.11
C ALA A 556 22.36 25.51 24.58
N TRP A 557 21.41 25.22 25.47
CA TRP A 557 21.43 25.75 26.84
C TRP A 557 22.54 25.20 27.75
N ASP A 558 23.01 23.97 27.56
CA ASP A 558 24.17 23.37 28.28
C ASP A 558 25.50 23.51 27.50
N GLY A 559 25.50 24.26 26.40
CA GLY A 559 26.64 24.51 25.54
C GLY A 559 26.70 23.66 24.28
N SER A 560 27.63 24.00 23.39
CA SER A 560 27.77 23.36 22.08
C SER A 560 29.22 23.05 21.71
N ARG A 561 29.40 22.04 20.85
CA ARG A 561 30.69 21.73 20.21
C ARG A 561 30.50 21.67 18.71
N VAL A 562 31.29 22.44 17.98
CA VAL A 562 31.14 22.65 16.54
C VAL A 562 32.46 22.30 15.85
N ILE A 563 32.47 21.21 15.07
CA ILE A 563 33.65 20.79 14.30
C ILE A 563 33.43 21.11 12.83
N LEU A 564 34.37 21.83 12.25
CA LEU A 564 34.26 22.42 10.93
C LEU A 564 35.43 21.96 10.04
N ASN A 565 35.17 20.98 9.17
CA ASN A 565 36.12 20.50 8.15
C ASN A 565 35.74 20.95 6.72
N GLY A 566 34.59 21.64 6.55
CA GLY A 566 34.03 22.11 5.28
C GLY A 566 34.11 23.63 5.09
N SER A 567 33.07 24.27 4.54
CA SER A 567 32.82 25.72 4.53
C SER A 567 31.41 26.07 5.01
N VAL A 568 31.29 27.18 5.73
CA VAL A 568 30.06 27.74 6.30
C VAL A 568 30.04 29.24 5.98
N SER A 569 28.94 29.69 5.39
CA SER A 569 28.73 31.09 5.02
C SER A 569 27.25 31.45 5.03
N ALA A 570 26.97 32.75 5.15
CA ALA A 570 25.64 33.30 4.88
C ALA A 570 25.71 34.45 3.87
N THR A 571 24.58 34.73 3.22
CA THR A 571 24.50 35.81 2.23
C THR A 571 24.27 37.18 2.87
N HIS A 572 23.42 37.25 3.91
CA HIS A 572 23.06 38.52 4.56
C HIS A 572 23.40 38.58 6.05
N GLY A 573 23.21 37.50 6.81
CA GLY A 573 23.50 37.46 8.24
C GLY A 573 24.81 36.74 8.58
N PRO A 574 24.95 36.24 9.82
CA PRO A 574 26.18 35.62 10.28
C PRO A 574 26.40 34.23 9.66
N ALA A 575 27.66 33.85 9.53
CA ALA A 575 28.03 32.49 9.16
C ALA A 575 27.66 31.52 10.30
N LEU A 576 27.91 31.91 11.55
CA LEU A 576 27.58 31.17 12.77
C LEU A 576 26.80 32.09 13.72
N ASP A 577 25.63 31.65 14.20
CA ASP A 577 24.80 32.31 15.21
C ASP A 577 24.58 31.31 16.35
N ILE A 578 25.36 31.40 17.42
CA ILE A 578 25.36 30.43 18.52
C ILE A 578 24.90 31.11 19.80
N LYS A 579 23.90 30.51 20.46
CA LYS A 579 23.28 31.00 21.69
C LYS A 579 23.20 29.90 22.74
N GLY A 580 22.96 30.30 23.99
CA GLY A 580 22.80 29.39 25.13
C GLY A 580 24.05 29.36 26.03
N GLY A 581 24.53 28.17 26.37
CA GLY A 581 25.76 27.96 27.13
C GLY A 581 27.02 28.02 26.26
N ALA A 582 28.19 27.98 26.90
CA ALA A 582 29.49 28.10 26.24
C ALA A 582 29.66 27.19 25.01
N THR A 583 30.27 27.71 23.95
CA THR A 583 30.59 27.00 22.71
C THR A 583 32.08 26.75 22.55
N HIS A 584 32.41 25.57 22.03
CA HIS A 584 33.75 25.25 21.54
C HIS A 584 33.70 24.94 20.04
N ILE A 585 34.28 25.85 19.25
CA ILE A 585 34.34 25.76 17.80
C ILE A 585 35.75 25.35 17.37
N GLU A 586 35.85 24.27 16.59
CA GLU A 586 37.08 23.79 15.99
C GLU A 586 37.02 24.00 14.46
N ASN A 587 37.55 25.14 13.99
CA ASN A 587 37.70 25.41 12.57
C ASN A 587 38.98 24.76 12.04
N ARG A 588 38.84 23.61 11.36
CA ARG A 588 39.96 22.77 10.90
C ARG A 588 40.28 22.92 9.41
N ALA A 589 39.46 23.60 8.61
CA ALA A 589 39.67 23.81 7.16
C ALA A 589 39.28 25.25 6.71
N ASN A 590 39.11 25.53 5.41
CA ASN A 590 38.72 26.89 4.95
C ASN A 590 37.26 27.24 5.30
N THR A 591 36.89 27.25 6.58
CA THR A 591 35.51 26.95 6.96
C THR A 591 34.61 28.13 7.30
N ILE A 592 35.11 29.27 7.74
CA ILE A 592 34.22 30.36 8.18
C ILE A 592 34.36 31.55 7.24
N ILE A 593 33.28 31.92 6.55
CA ILE A 593 33.24 33.06 5.62
C ILE A 593 32.12 34.01 6.04
N GLY A 594 32.47 35.15 6.62
CA GLY A 594 31.54 36.15 7.14
C GLY A 594 31.88 36.60 8.56
N HIS A 595 30.86 36.94 9.34
CA HIS A 595 30.97 37.19 10.78
C HIS A 595 30.33 36.06 11.58
N ILE A 596 30.60 36.05 12.88
CA ILE A 596 30.04 35.10 13.85
C ILE A 596 29.43 35.87 15.01
N ASP A 597 28.37 35.34 15.59
CA ASP A 597 27.74 35.83 16.81
C ASP A 597 27.73 34.66 17.82
N LEU A 598 28.36 34.85 18.98
CA LEU A 598 28.53 33.82 20.01
C LEU A 598 27.76 34.17 21.31
N THR A 599 27.96 33.38 22.35
CA THR A 599 27.16 33.42 23.58
C THR A 599 27.67 34.47 24.56
N GLU A 600 27.00 34.63 25.71
CA GLU A 600 27.49 35.49 26.80
C GLU A 600 28.36 34.72 27.83
N ASN A 601 28.89 33.56 27.44
CA ASN A 601 29.72 32.70 28.30
C ASN A 601 31.11 32.52 27.69
N ASP A 602 32.04 31.94 28.45
CA ASP A 602 33.41 31.68 28.02
C ASP A 602 33.51 30.80 26.76
N ASP A 603 33.57 31.44 25.60
CA ASP A 603 33.57 30.78 24.30
C ASP A 603 35.00 30.56 23.78
N VAL A 604 35.20 29.43 23.09
CA VAL A 604 36.50 29.06 22.50
C VAL A 604 36.37 28.80 21.02
N LEU A 605 37.11 29.56 20.21
CA LEU A 605 37.28 29.31 18.79
C LEU A 605 38.74 28.92 18.50
N ASP A 606 38.96 27.65 18.16
CA ASP A 606 40.24 27.13 17.68
C ASP A 606 40.26 27.20 16.15
N ASN A 607 40.97 28.20 15.61
CA ASN A 607 41.13 28.41 14.18
C ASN A 607 42.45 27.82 13.68
N ALA A 608 42.43 26.57 13.25
CA ALA A 608 43.51 25.93 12.49
C ALA A 608 43.33 26.07 10.97
N GLY A 609 42.12 26.36 10.54
CA GLY A 609 41.68 26.57 9.18
C GLY A 609 41.83 28.00 8.67
N ARG A 610 40.86 28.46 7.86
CA ARG A 610 40.73 29.86 7.41
C ARG A 610 39.44 30.45 7.94
N PHE A 611 39.56 31.65 8.49
CA PHE A 611 38.46 32.52 8.85
C PHE A 611 38.55 33.78 7.98
N THR A 612 37.69 33.85 6.97
CA THR A 612 37.51 35.03 6.12
C THR A 612 36.55 35.99 6.81
N ALA A 613 37.10 36.91 7.58
CA ALA A 613 36.39 37.84 8.44
C ALA A 613 35.88 39.07 7.67
N GLY A 614 34.65 39.49 8.00
CA GLY A 614 34.11 40.75 7.51
C GLY A 614 32.91 41.19 8.34
N GLY A 615 32.74 42.50 8.52
CA GLY A 615 31.69 43.04 9.38
C GLY A 615 32.05 42.94 10.87
N LEU A 616 31.03 42.87 11.73
CA LEU A 616 31.19 42.76 13.17
C LEU A 616 30.99 41.29 13.57
N SER A 617 32.01 40.67 14.16
CA SER A 617 31.88 39.40 14.87
C SER A 617 31.77 39.68 16.36
N ASP A 618 30.68 39.20 16.95
CA ASP A 618 30.37 39.39 18.37
C ASP A 618 30.71 38.12 19.14
N PHE A 619 31.68 38.21 20.05
CA PHE A 619 32.01 37.11 20.95
C PHE A 619 31.17 37.15 22.23
N GLY A 620 30.45 38.24 22.47
CA GLY A 620 29.56 38.40 23.63
C GLY A 620 30.29 38.86 24.89
N LEU A 621 29.86 38.29 26.01
CA LEU A 621 30.47 38.47 27.34
C LEU A 621 31.18 37.17 27.69
N GLY A 622 32.10 37.22 28.67
CA GLY A 622 32.77 36.03 29.17
C GLY A 622 34.27 36.22 29.18
N ASP A 623 35.00 35.13 29.33
CA ASP A 623 36.44 35.08 29.07
C ASP A 623 36.71 34.38 27.72
N ASP A 624 36.43 35.07 26.62
CA ASP A 624 36.46 34.53 25.26
C ASP A 624 37.89 34.36 24.71
N VAL A 625 38.09 33.27 23.97
CA VAL A 625 39.39 32.91 23.40
C VAL A 625 39.30 32.51 21.94
N LEU A 626 40.03 33.24 21.11
CA LEU A 626 40.33 32.85 19.74
C LEU A 626 41.79 32.38 19.64
N ASN A 627 42.00 31.08 19.43
CA ASN A 627 43.32 30.50 19.17
C ASN A 627 43.52 30.38 17.66
N ASN A 628 44.29 31.30 17.08
CA ASN A 628 44.63 31.26 15.67
C ASN A 628 45.97 30.54 15.43
N THR A 629 45.91 29.32 14.89
CA THR A 629 47.07 28.61 14.33
C THR A 629 47.04 28.57 12.80
N GLY A 630 45.91 28.92 12.19
CA GLY A 630 45.67 28.95 10.75
C GLY A 630 45.76 30.35 10.15
N LEU A 631 44.77 30.72 9.34
CA LEU A 631 44.64 32.00 8.66
C LEU A 631 43.38 32.74 9.13
N ILE A 632 43.54 34.00 9.50
CA ILE A 632 42.47 34.99 9.55
C ILE A 632 42.75 35.97 8.43
N GLU A 633 41.78 36.27 7.60
CA GLU A 633 41.95 37.22 6.49
C GLU A 633 40.70 38.05 6.26
N MET A 634 40.87 39.17 5.57
CA MET A 634 39.76 40.05 5.22
C MET A 634 38.92 39.47 4.09
N ILE A 635 37.59 39.59 4.20
CA ILE A 635 36.69 39.29 3.09
C ILE A 635 37.04 40.13 1.86
N GLU A 636 37.10 39.48 0.69
CA GLU A 636 37.42 40.18 -0.54
C GLU A 636 36.38 41.25 -0.89
N GLY A 637 36.84 42.36 -1.44
CA GLY A 637 35.99 43.48 -1.83
C GLY A 637 36.68 44.41 -2.81
N THR A 638 35.91 45.33 -3.39
CA THR A 638 36.42 46.40 -4.27
C THR A 638 36.57 47.74 -3.56
N ALA A 639 36.20 47.81 -2.28
CA ALA A 639 36.25 48.99 -1.42
C ALA A 639 36.76 48.58 -0.02
N PRO A 640 37.36 49.52 0.74
CA PRO A 640 37.90 49.21 2.06
C PRO A 640 36.86 48.56 2.97
N ARG A 641 37.24 47.51 3.70
CA ARG A 641 36.40 46.76 4.62
C ARG A 641 36.88 46.93 6.05
N THR A 642 35.94 46.76 6.97
CA THR A 642 36.24 46.63 8.39
C THR A 642 35.81 45.24 8.86
N ALA A 643 36.71 44.60 9.60
CA ALA A 643 36.43 43.43 10.41
C ALA A 643 36.65 43.83 11.87
N THR A 644 35.62 43.71 12.69
CA THR A 644 35.66 44.07 14.11
C THR A 644 35.32 42.84 14.93
N PHE A 645 36.20 42.45 15.84
CA PHE A 645 35.93 41.44 16.85
C PHE A 645 35.64 42.17 18.16
N VAL A 646 34.36 42.24 18.51
CA VAL A 646 33.89 42.83 19.77
C VAL A 646 33.69 41.74 20.81
N GLY A 647 33.82 42.10 22.09
CA GLY A 647 33.69 41.14 23.19
C GLY A 647 34.86 40.16 23.34
N LEU A 648 35.71 39.97 22.32
CA LEU A 648 36.81 39.00 22.41
C LEU A 648 37.93 39.45 23.37
N GLU A 649 38.10 38.77 24.51
CA GLU A 649 39.15 39.07 25.50
C GLU A 649 40.56 38.71 25.02
N ARG A 650 40.73 37.56 24.35
CA ARG A 650 42.06 37.04 23.97
C ARG A 650 42.10 36.46 22.57
N LEU A 651 42.93 37.07 21.72
CA LEU A 651 43.34 36.51 20.43
C LEU A 651 44.78 35.96 20.53
N ASN A 652 44.94 34.64 20.68
CA ASN A 652 46.24 33.98 20.68
C ASN A 652 46.66 33.66 19.24
N ASN A 653 47.62 34.41 18.70
CA ASN A 653 48.02 34.26 17.29
C ASN A 653 49.39 33.58 17.14
N SER A 654 49.38 32.33 16.68
CA SER A 654 50.55 31.59 16.19
C SER A 654 50.51 31.34 14.67
N GLY A 655 49.39 31.65 14.02
CA GLY A 655 49.18 31.58 12.57
C GLY A 655 49.38 32.93 11.85
N VAL A 656 48.56 33.21 10.84
CA VAL A 656 48.60 34.44 10.04
C VAL A 656 47.30 35.23 10.20
N ILE A 657 47.43 36.54 10.40
CA ILE A 657 46.36 37.51 10.21
C ILE A 657 46.72 38.33 8.96
N ASP A 658 45.97 38.21 7.87
CA ASP A 658 46.31 38.81 6.57
C ASP A 658 45.30 39.88 6.17
N LEU A 659 45.76 41.13 6.11
CA LEU A 659 44.97 42.27 5.64
C LEU A 659 45.28 42.63 4.16
N THR A 660 46.12 41.86 3.47
CA THR A 660 46.62 42.18 2.13
C THR A 660 45.66 41.79 1.00
N ASN A 661 44.42 42.27 1.02
CA ASN A 661 43.42 41.98 -0.03
C ASN A 661 43.54 42.89 -1.27
N SER A 662 44.68 43.57 -1.46
CA SER A 662 44.92 44.56 -2.52
C SER A 662 43.98 45.79 -2.50
N VAL A 663 43.28 46.04 -1.38
CA VAL A 663 42.48 47.24 -1.16
C VAL A 663 43.09 48.06 -0.02
N ALA A 664 43.57 49.27 -0.33
CA ALA A 664 44.15 50.14 0.68
C ALA A 664 43.05 50.76 1.57
N GLY A 665 43.21 50.66 2.89
CA GLY A 665 42.31 51.27 3.88
C GLY A 665 41.49 50.28 4.71
N ASP A 666 41.74 48.98 4.57
CA ASP A 666 41.13 47.96 5.42
C ASP A 666 41.49 48.15 6.90
N VAL A 667 40.54 47.82 7.77
CA VAL A 667 40.66 47.97 9.22
C VAL A 667 40.29 46.67 9.91
N PHE A 668 41.20 46.14 10.71
CA PHE A 668 40.92 45.04 11.64
C PHE A 668 40.93 45.58 13.07
N THR A 669 39.82 45.44 13.78
CA THR A 669 39.62 45.96 15.14
C THR A 669 39.37 44.80 16.11
N LEU A 670 39.96 44.88 17.30
CA LEU A 670 39.83 43.90 18.38
C LEU A 670 39.67 44.66 19.71
N ASP A 671 38.67 44.30 20.51
CA ASP A 671 38.46 44.91 21.84
C ASP A 671 39.50 44.44 22.88
N GLY A 672 39.79 43.13 22.90
CA GLY A 672 40.74 42.54 23.85
C GLY A 672 42.20 42.55 23.39
N VAL A 673 42.96 41.59 23.90
CA VAL A 673 44.41 41.54 23.72
C VAL A 673 44.80 40.59 22.59
N LEU A 674 45.55 41.12 21.61
CA LEU A 674 46.28 40.31 20.64
C LEU A 674 47.58 39.78 21.26
N ASN A 675 47.57 38.49 21.60
CA ASN A 675 48.72 37.76 22.12
C ASN A 675 49.51 37.12 20.97
N GLY A 676 50.58 37.77 20.53
CA GLY A 676 51.52 37.19 19.57
C GLY A 676 52.28 36.00 20.17
N GLN A 677 52.14 34.82 19.55
CA GLN A 677 52.86 33.60 19.91
C GLN A 677 53.95 33.28 18.88
N THR A 678 54.83 32.32 19.20
CA THR A 678 55.91 31.91 18.29
C THR A 678 55.32 31.41 16.98
N GLY A 679 55.73 32.00 15.86
CA GLY A 679 55.23 31.68 14.51
C GLY A 679 54.19 32.66 13.96
N GLY A 680 53.55 33.46 14.83
CA GLY A 680 52.51 34.41 14.47
C GLY A 680 52.98 35.51 13.51
N ARG A 681 52.16 35.84 12.51
CA ARG A 681 52.41 36.93 11.55
C ARG A 681 51.17 37.80 11.34
N ILE A 682 51.42 39.06 10.99
CA ILE A 682 50.40 40.00 10.53
C ILE A 682 50.86 40.53 9.17
N GLY A 683 50.08 40.28 8.11
CA GLY A 683 50.24 40.87 6.78
C GLY A 683 49.48 42.19 6.73
N LEU A 684 50.16 43.27 6.30
CA LEU A 684 49.62 44.62 6.21
C LEU A 684 49.74 45.17 4.78
#